data_AF-F6H385-F1
#
_entry.id   AF-F6H385-F1
#
_cell.length_a   1.000
_cell.length_b   1.000
_cell.length_c   1.000
_cell.angle_alpha   90.00
_cell.angle_beta   90.00
_cell.angle_gamma   90.00
#
_symmetry.space_group_name_H-M   'P 1'
#
loop_
_entity.id
_entity.type
_entity.pdbx_description
1 polymer ?
#
loop_
_entity_poly.entity_id
_entity_poly.type
_entity_poly.pdbx_seq_one_letter_code
_entity_poly.pdbx_strand_id
1 'polypeptide(L)'
;MAKKVCCFELGFRGVGILLGMIFMGVSYGVVEGNLVAGQKSLEVGRNVDTLNRHAVKTIQSEDGDIIDCIDIYKQPAFDHPALKNHTIQTRAETIAAKLGGRKRESSRTVTSQLWQKSGSCPKGTIPVLRIQKKDLLKSNSVGEYGRKKQPGFTNELTLGNDSENSYLQQANHSKAVLLTEGFNYLGGKGDIQVFNPYVESDDEYSTSQVCLKHGPYYAYESVESGWAVNPSVYGDRKTRLFVYWTADASKTTGCFDLTCPGFIQTSSEIALGAAIYPISVPRGLPYQITIYIYKDPYTNNWWVQYGGKINIGYWPHKLFKMLSYGAEAVEWGGEVYSSKIGNSPPPHTATAMGSGKFPGPIFGSGMGKRVSSSSWLGMENVFLLLGIGLIVFSNGVYGMSKERKASMEMEIDRKLKLLNKPAVKSIQSEDGDIIDCVDIHKQPALDHPALKKHIIQVCLWVSPAMKKESSKTGGSEVKQIWQRSGSCPEGTIPIRRIQKKDLLRAASLQHFGRKPPSHPLQENTIEPDKSVGPNGTDVPVGPETNRSKAVLLSYEYQFLGASGAINVWKPTVDLPDDYSSGQIWLKSGNLSNYDSVESGWVVYPALYGNDQPRSFIHWTSDAYHTTGCFDLTCAGFVQTNNKISFGTALDPVSVASGPQYEIGVSIYMDPVTSNWWLDYGSETKVGYWPGTLFQNLNFSAIVAEWGGEVYSSRVLNSQANHTTTQMGSGAFPTSLYGIASYVARIRNMDFSLQWKYPGDKETYVSELQCYNTFNALSGPGDEPRLFFGGSGHCIQFIDDKFFTRILWFLVPNITNKNCYDENEGEVSADWGWFLYCAGSGGWLDCK
;
A
#
# COMPACT_ATOMS: atom_id res chain seq x y z
N MET A 1 69.68 -14.66 44.78
CA MET A 1 69.17 -15.03 46.12
C MET A 1 67.88 -15.82 45.95
N ALA A 2 67.89 -17.08 46.42
CA ALA A 2 66.81 -17.96 46.92
C ALA A 2 65.39 -17.88 46.25
N LYS A 3 64.68 -18.96 45.89
CA LYS A 3 64.50 -20.26 46.59
C LYS A 3 63.96 -21.37 45.66
N LYS A 4 64.53 -22.57 45.87
CA LYS A 4 63.92 -23.91 46.02
C LYS A 4 63.03 -24.52 44.92
N VAL A 5 63.65 -25.49 44.25
CA VAL A 5 63.04 -26.69 43.65
C VAL A 5 62.88 -27.76 44.75
N CYS A 6 61.74 -28.44 44.80
CA CYS A 6 61.56 -29.73 45.49
C CYS A 6 61.11 -30.78 44.47
N CYS A 7 61.85 -31.89 44.40
CA CYS A 7 61.45 -33.12 43.71
C CYS A 7 60.44 -33.91 44.55
N PHE A 8 59.53 -34.62 43.89
CA PHE A 8 58.93 -35.86 44.42
C PHE A 8 58.81 -36.88 43.27
N GLU A 9 59.36 -38.07 43.50
CA GLU A 9 59.35 -39.22 42.58
C GLU A 9 57.94 -39.82 42.43
N LEU A 10 57.60 -40.30 41.23
CA LEU A 10 56.39 -41.09 40.97
C LEU A 10 56.76 -42.51 40.50
N GLY A 11 56.28 -43.49 41.26
CA GLY A 11 56.58 -44.92 41.09
C GLY A 11 55.93 -45.58 39.86
N PHE A 12 56.68 -46.51 39.28
CA PHE A 12 56.51 -47.19 37.99
C PHE A 12 55.34 -48.18 37.82
N ARG A 13 54.27 -48.10 38.63
CA ARG A 13 53.13 -49.06 38.55
C ARG A 13 51.84 -48.51 37.92
N GLY A 14 51.77 -47.21 37.64
CA GLY A 14 50.59 -46.59 37.00
C GLY A 14 50.61 -46.61 35.46
N VAL A 15 51.78 -46.76 34.83
CA VAL A 15 51.95 -46.53 33.39
C VAL A 15 51.41 -47.69 32.54
N GLY A 16 51.51 -48.94 33.01
CA GLY A 16 51.02 -50.11 32.27
C GLY A 16 49.49 -50.22 32.20
N ILE A 17 48.80 -49.80 33.27
CA ILE A 17 47.32 -49.83 33.33
C ILE A 17 46.72 -48.67 32.54
N LEU A 18 47.39 -47.51 32.54
CA LEU A 18 46.96 -46.35 31.75
C LEU A 18 47.11 -46.60 30.24
N LEU A 19 48.24 -47.18 29.80
CA LEU A 19 48.47 -47.51 28.39
C LEU A 19 47.51 -48.60 27.88
N GLY A 20 47.16 -49.58 28.72
CA GLY A 20 46.18 -50.61 28.38
C GLY A 20 44.75 -50.08 28.24
N MET A 21 44.32 -49.17 29.12
CA MET A 21 43.00 -48.52 29.01
C MET A 21 42.93 -47.54 27.83
N ILE A 22 44.03 -46.86 27.50
CA ILE A 22 44.11 -46.01 26.31
C ILE A 22 44.04 -46.86 25.04
N PHE A 23 44.74 -48.00 24.96
CA PHE A 23 44.67 -48.88 23.79
C PHE A 23 43.30 -49.52 23.61
N MET A 24 42.63 -49.93 24.70
CA MET A 24 41.28 -50.51 24.64
C MET A 24 40.22 -49.44 24.32
N GLY A 25 40.36 -48.21 24.84
CA GLY A 25 39.48 -47.08 24.52
C GLY A 25 39.66 -46.54 23.10
N VAL A 26 40.89 -46.53 22.57
CA VAL A 26 41.17 -46.16 21.17
C VAL A 26 40.66 -47.24 20.21
N SER A 27 40.77 -48.53 20.55
CA SER A 27 40.24 -49.60 19.70
C SER A 27 38.71 -49.68 19.73
N TYR A 28 38.04 -49.49 20.88
CA TYR A 28 36.57 -49.37 20.92
C TYR A 28 36.07 -48.10 20.21
N GLY A 29 36.70 -46.94 20.43
CA GLY A 29 36.33 -45.69 19.77
C GLY A 29 36.55 -45.70 18.25
N VAL A 30 37.57 -46.41 17.76
CA VAL A 30 37.82 -46.59 16.32
C VAL A 30 36.83 -47.60 15.70
N VAL A 31 36.43 -48.65 16.40
CA VAL A 31 35.44 -49.63 15.90
C VAL A 31 34.04 -49.02 15.86
N GLU A 32 33.64 -48.26 16.88
CA GLU A 32 32.34 -47.59 16.94
C GLU A 32 32.25 -46.40 15.97
N GLY A 33 33.34 -45.64 15.81
CA GLY A 33 33.45 -44.61 14.78
C GLY A 33 33.37 -45.15 13.35
N ASN A 34 33.97 -46.33 13.08
CA ASN A 34 33.90 -46.98 11.77
C ASN A 34 32.53 -47.59 11.46
N LEU A 35 31.81 -48.10 12.47
CA LEU A 35 30.43 -48.58 12.31
C LEU A 35 29.45 -47.44 12.00
N VAL A 36 29.55 -46.31 12.72
CA VAL A 36 28.71 -45.11 12.49
C VAL A 36 29.04 -44.46 11.13
N ALA A 37 30.32 -44.36 10.76
CA ALA A 37 30.73 -43.87 9.43
C ALA A 37 30.30 -44.81 8.29
N GLY A 38 30.35 -46.12 8.52
CA GLY A 38 29.89 -47.14 7.57
C GLY A 38 28.37 -47.08 7.34
N GLN A 39 27.59 -46.93 8.41
CA GLN A 39 26.14 -46.80 8.35
C GLN A 39 25.72 -45.50 7.64
N LYS A 40 26.37 -44.37 7.96
CA LYS A 40 26.18 -43.09 7.24
C LYS A 40 26.55 -43.20 5.75
N SER A 41 27.63 -43.90 5.40
CA SER A 41 28.06 -44.08 3.99
C SER A 41 27.11 -44.95 3.16
N LEU A 42 26.48 -45.96 3.79
CA LEU A 42 25.44 -46.81 3.19
C LEU A 42 24.12 -46.06 3.00
N GLU A 43 23.68 -45.31 4.01
CA GLU A 43 22.49 -44.44 3.94
C GLU A 43 22.65 -43.36 2.87
N VAL A 44 23.80 -42.68 2.86
CA VAL A 44 24.13 -41.70 1.80
C VAL A 44 24.16 -42.38 0.44
N GLY A 45 24.73 -43.57 0.30
CA GLY A 45 24.74 -44.32 -0.97
C GLY A 45 23.34 -44.56 -1.53
N ARG A 46 22.42 -45.07 -0.69
CA ARG A 46 21.02 -45.32 -1.09
C ARG A 46 20.25 -44.03 -1.42
N ASN A 47 20.56 -42.94 -0.73
CA ASN A 47 19.92 -41.65 -0.95
C ASN A 47 20.47 -40.90 -2.18
N VAL A 48 21.75 -41.04 -2.52
CA VAL A 48 22.34 -40.49 -3.76
C VAL A 48 21.61 -41.03 -4.99
N ASP A 49 21.32 -42.33 -5.02
CA ASP A 49 20.58 -42.96 -6.12
C ASP A 49 19.11 -42.53 -6.18
N THR A 50 18.56 -42.05 -5.06
CA THR A 50 17.19 -41.53 -4.98
C THR A 50 17.13 -40.05 -5.41
N LEU A 51 18.14 -39.26 -5.06
CA LEU A 51 18.26 -37.84 -5.42
C LEU A 51 18.66 -37.63 -6.88
N ASN A 52 19.55 -38.47 -7.41
CA ASN A 52 19.96 -38.43 -8.81
C ASN A 52 19.04 -39.29 -9.67
N ARG A 53 18.30 -38.67 -10.58
CA ARG A 53 17.36 -39.37 -11.46
C ARG A 53 18.04 -39.82 -12.75
N HIS A 54 17.38 -40.73 -13.47
CA HIS A 54 17.86 -41.20 -14.77
C HIS A 54 18.05 -40.03 -15.75
N ALA A 55 19.30 -39.71 -16.06
CA ALA A 55 19.67 -38.66 -17.01
C ALA A 55 19.49 -39.16 -18.45
N VAL A 56 18.85 -38.34 -19.29
CA VAL A 56 18.79 -38.56 -20.76
C VAL A 56 20.15 -38.27 -21.40
N LYS A 57 20.85 -37.26 -20.86
CA LYS A 57 22.18 -36.83 -21.29
C LYS A 57 22.90 -36.24 -20.08
N THR A 58 24.19 -36.53 -19.94
CA THR A 58 25.04 -35.91 -18.93
C THR A 58 26.07 -35.03 -19.62
N ILE A 59 26.30 -33.83 -19.09
CA ILE A 59 27.26 -32.85 -19.57
C ILE A 59 28.25 -32.57 -18.45
N GLN A 60 29.53 -32.73 -18.73
CA GLN A 60 30.59 -32.35 -17.80
C GLN A 60 31.12 -30.97 -18.19
N SER A 61 31.02 -30.03 -17.25
CA SER A 61 31.47 -28.66 -17.40
C SER A 61 32.97 -28.53 -17.08
N GLU A 62 33.61 -27.50 -17.62
CA GLU A 62 35.05 -27.22 -17.43
C GLU A 62 35.42 -26.97 -15.97
N ASP A 63 34.47 -26.53 -15.14
CA ASP A 63 34.65 -26.32 -13.71
C ASP A 63 34.50 -27.58 -12.84
N GLY A 64 34.20 -28.73 -13.47
CA GLY A 64 33.98 -30.01 -12.79
C GLY A 64 32.53 -30.30 -12.43
N ASP A 65 31.59 -29.38 -12.72
CA ASP A 65 30.17 -29.61 -12.54
C ASP A 65 29.67 -30.69 -13.52
N ILE A 66 28.75 -31.53 -13.06
CA ILE A 66 28.08 -32.53 -13.88
C ILE A 66 26.60 -32.16 -13.95
N ILE A 67 26.13 -31.82 -15.16
CA ILE A 67 24.74 -31.44 -15.43
C ILE A 67 24.02 -32.62 -16.07
N ASP A 68 22.99 -33.11 -15.41
CA ASP A 68 22.09 -34.15 -15.92
C ASP A 68 20.86 -33.52 -16.56
N CYS A 69 20.65 -33.80 -17.84
CA CYS A 69 19.44 -33.46 -18.55
C CYS A 69 18.36 -34.49 -18.20
N ILE A 70 17.41 -34.10 -17.35
CA ILE A 70 16.33 -34.98 -16.87
C ILE A 70 15.06 -34.64 -17.64
N ASP A 71 14.27 -35.66 -17.99
CA ASP A 71 12.95 -35.47 -18.59
C ASP A 71 12.09 -34.53 -17.72
N ILE A 72 11.46 -33.52 -18.34
CA ILE A 72 10.71 -32.49 -17.62
C ILE A 72 9.60 -33.05 -16.72
N TYR A 73 9.01 -34.20 -17.06
CA TYR A 73 7.97 -34.86 -16.27
C TYR A 73 8.53 -35.75 -15.15
N LYS A 74 9.85 -35.97 -15.15
CA LYS A 74 10.55 -36.75 -14.13
C LYS A 74 11.35 -35.87 -13.18
N GLN A 75 11.16 -34.54 -13.18
CA GLN A 75 11.91 -33.65 -12.29
C GLN A 75 11.56 -33.84 -10.80
N PRO A 76 12.45 -33.44 -9.86
CA PRO A 76 12.23 -33.60 -8.42
C PRO A 76 10.95 -32.97 -7.89
N ALA A 77 10.44 -31.91 -8.52
CA ALA A 77 9.24 -31.19 -8.10
C ALA A 77 8.03 -32.10 -7.78
N PHE A 78 7.86 -33.18 -8.53
CA PHE A 78 6.70 -34.08 -8.44
C PHE A 78 6.74 -35.06 -7.26
N ASP A 79 7.84 -35.10 -6.50
CA ASP A 79 7.88 -35.84 -5.24
C ASP A 79 7.09 -35.11 -4.13
N HIS A 80 6.77 -33.83 -4.34
CA HIS A 80 5.93 -33.07 -3.41
C HIS A 80 4.49 -33.62 -3.44
N PRO A 81 3.87 -33.95 -2.29
CA PRO A 81 2.52 -34.52 -2.25
C PRO A 81 1.47 -33.68 -2.99
N ALA A 82 1.56 -32.35 -2.91
CA ALA A 82 0.65 -31.43 -3.59
C ALA A 82 0.83 -31.37 -5.12
N LEU A 83 1.93 -31.90 -5.66
CA LEU A 83 2.30 -31.76 -7.08
C LEU A 83 2.27 -33.06 -7.89
N LYS A 84 1.93 -34.21 -7.29
CA LYS A 84 1.96 -35.53 -7.97
C LYS A 84 1.21 -35.59 -9.31
N ASN A 85 0.10 -34.86 -9.44
CA ASN A 85 -0.73 -34.80 -10.65
C ASN A 85 -0.75 -33.39 -11.26
N HIS A 86 0.29 -32.59 -11.03
CA HIS A 86 0.34 -31.21 -11.48
C HIS A 86 0.58 -31.13 -12.98
N THR A 87 -0.25 -30.33 -13.67
CA THR A 87 -0.05 -30.05 -15.11
C THR A 87 0.99 -28.94 -15.27
N ILE A 88 2.05 -29.23 -16.02
CA ILE A 88 3.13 -28.27 -16.25
C ILE A 88 2.63 -27.11 -17.10
N GLN A 89 2.82 -25.90 -16.60
CA GLN A 89 2.60 -24.67 -17.33
C GLN A 89 3.81 -24.44 -18.24
N THR A 90 3.63 -24.59 -19.55
CA THR A 90 4.72 -24.48 -20.53
C THR A 90 5.09 -23.04 -20.87
N ARG A 91 4.22 -22.08 -20.56
CA ARG A 91 4.45 -20.64 -20.81
C ARG A 91 3.63 -19.76 -19.85
N ALA A 92 4.24 -18.68 -19.38
CA ALA A 92 3.51 -17.61 -18.69
C ALA A 92 2.77 -16.72 -19.70
N GLU A 93 1.50 -16.37 -19.43
CA GLU A 93 0.64 -15.65 -20.39
C GLU A 93 0.78 -14.10 -20.34
N THR A 94 1.66 -13.51 -19.51
CA THR A 94 1.63 -12.03 -19.30
C THR A 94 2.99 -11.31 -19.07
N ILE A 95 3.23 -10.27 -19.90
CA ILE A 95 3.79 -8.89 -19.69
C ILE A 95 5.11 -8.63 -18.88
N ALA A 96 6.10 -9.53 -18.79
CA ALA A 96 7.43 -9.09 -18.29
C ALA A 96 8.05 -7.95 -19.15
N ALA A 97 7.72 -7.91 -20.46
CA ALA A 97 8.30 -6.97 -21.43
C ALA A 97 7.66 -5.56 -21.48
N LYS A 98 6.53 -5.27 -20.80
CA LYS A 98 5.97 -3.89 -20.76
C LYS A 98 6.19 -3.16 -19.43
N LEU A 99 6.63 -3.84 -18.37
CA LEU A 99 6.94 -3.22 -17.08
C LEU A 99 8.29 -2.49 -17.07
N GLY A 100 9.16 -2.75 -18.04
CA GLY A 100 10.35 -1.95 -18.30
C GLY A 100 10.06 -0.85 -19.30
N GLY A 101 9.97 0.41 -18.86
CA GLY A 101 9.95 1.55 -19.78
C GLY A 101 11.10 1.46 -20.79
N ARG A 102 10.84 1.78 -22.07
CA ARG A 102 11.85 1.86 -23.13
C ARG A 102 12.89 2.94 -22.78
N LYS A 103 13.90 2.59 -21.99
CA LYS A 103 15.18 3.30 -21.92
C LYS A 103 16.22 2.41 -22.58
N ARG A 104 17.03 3.01 -23.46
CA ARG A 104 18.16 2.36 -24.17
C ARG A 104 18.87 1.40 -23.21
N GLU A 105 18.84 0.11 -23.51
CA GLU A 105 19.70 -0.88 -22.87
C GLU A 105 21.13 -0.39 -23.05
N SER A 106 21.72 0.22 -22.00
CA SER A 106 23.15 0.43 -21.98
C SER A 106 23.78 -0.95 -22.05
N SER A 107 24.57 -1.20 -23.09
CA SER A 107 25.43 -2.36 -23.32
C SER A 107 26.17 -2.79 -22.04
N ARG A 108 25.50 -3.52 -21.14
CA ARG A 108 26.08 -4.13 -19.94
C ARG A 108 26.06 -5.63 -20.13
N THR A 109 27.22 -6.25 -19.92
CA THR A 109 27.50 -7.64 -20.31
C THR A 109 26.69 -8.60 -19.44
N VAL A 110 25.73 -9.28 -20.04
CA VAL A 110 24.92 -10.33 -19.40
C VAL A 110 25.83 -11.51 -19.05
N THR A 111 25.74 -11.99 -17.81
CA THR A 111 26.49 -13.18 -17.37
C THR A 111 25.82 -14.46 -17.85
N SER A 112 26.63 -15.46 -18.18
CA SER A 112 26.18 -16.79 -18.61
C SER A 112 26.56 -17.85 -17.57
N GLN A 113 26.22 -19.11 -17.83
CA GLN A 113 26.64 -20.22 -16.98
C GLN A 113 27.78 -20.98 -17.65
N LEU A 114 28.78 -21.41 -16.88
CA LEU A 114 30.00 -21.97 -17.47
C LEU A 114 29.74 -23.27 -18.25
N TRP A 115 28.84 -24.12 -17.76
CA TRP A 115 28.47 -25.40 -18.39
C TRP A 115 27.91 -25.26 -19.81
N GLN A 116 27.37 -24.10 -20.18
CA GLN A 116 26.82 -23.84 -21.51
C GLN A 116 27.90 -23.90 -22.59
N LYS A 117 29.19 -23.74 -22.22
CA LYS A 117 30.33 -23.94 -23.12
C LYS A 117 30.52 -25.42 -23.51
N SER A 118 30.13 -26.33 -22.62
CA SER A 118 30.31 -27.78 -22.79
C SER A 118 29.12 -28.45 -23.50
N GLY A 119 28.02 -27.72 -23.71
CA GLY A 119 26.90 -28.17 -24.52
C GLY A 119 25.54 -27.64 -24.03
N SER A 120 24.47 -28.25 -24.53
CA SER A 120 23.08 -27.94 -24.15
C SER A 120 22.24 -29.20 -23.92
N CYS A 121 21.17 -29.05 -23.15
CA CYS A 121 20.20 -30.11 -22.92
C CYS A 121 19.19 -30.24 -24.08
N PRO A 122 18.77 -31.46 -24.45
CA PRO A 122 17.74 -31.69 -25.47
C PRO A 122 16.39 -31.05 -25.11
N LYS A 123 15.57 -30.73 -26.12
CA LYS A 123 14.19 -30.26 -25.89
C LYS A 123 13.39 -31.30 -25.11
N GLY A 124 12.53 -30.84 -24.20
CA GLY A 124 11.76 -31.70 -23.30
C GLY A 124 12.51 -32.19 -22.06
N THR A 125 13.76 -31.75 -21.87
CA THR A 125 14.56 -32.01 -20.66
C THR A 125 14.92 -30.71 -19.94
N ILE A 126 15.22 -30.81 -18.65
CA ILE A 126 15.73 -29.73 -17.81
C ILE A 126 17.15 -30.07 -17.32
N PRO A 127 18.10 -29.12 -17.30
CA PRO A 127 19.41 -29.33 -16.70
C PRO A 127 19.31 -29.29 -15.17
N VAL A 128 19.84 -30.33 -14.52
CA VAL A 128 19.91 -30.45 -13.07
C VAL A 128 21.36 -30.75 -12.66
N LEU A 129 21.89 -29.99 -11.70
CA LEU A 129 23.23 -30.24 -11.16
C LEU A 129 23.24 -31.55 -10.36
N ARG A 130 24.14 -32.48 -10.71
CA ARG A 130 24.26 -33.78 -10.03
C ARG A 130 24.85 -33.60 -8.64
N ILE A 131 24.17 -34.16 -7.64
CA ILE A 131 24.65 -34.19 -6.26
C ILE A 131 25.69 -35.31 -6.11
N GLN A 132 26.90 -34.98 -5.64
CA GLN A 132 27.94 -35.99 -5.44
C GLN A 132 27.89 -36.55 -4.01
N LYS A 133 28.28 -37.83 -3.87
CA LYS A 133 28.31 -38.52 -2.57
C LYS A 133 29.12 -37.75 -1.51
N LYS A 134 30.20 -37.09 -1.91
CA LYS A 134 31.06 -36.29 -1.03
C LYS A 134 30.34 -35.06 -0.45
N ASP A 135 29.37 -34.51 -1.16
CA ASP A 135 28.66 -33.28 -0.76
C ASP A 135 27.63 -33.62 0.34
N LEU A 136 26.95 -34.77 0.22
CA LEU A 136 26.02 -35.28 1.23
C LEU A 136 26.71 -35.76 2.51
N LEU A 137 27.97 -36.16 2.45
CA LEU A 137 28.72 -36.56 3.65
C LEU A 137 29.01 -35.37 4.59
N LYS A 138 28.97 -34.14 4.06
CA LYS A 138 29.20 -32.89 4.81
C LYS A 138 27.99 -32.46 5.66
N SER A 139 26.78 -32.97 5.40
CA SER A 139 25.60 -32.62 6.19
C SER A 139 25.44 -33.51 7.43
N ASN A 140 24.76 -32.99 8.46
CA ASN A 140 24.46 -33.74 9.69
C ASN A 140 23.46 -34.88 9.41
N SER A 141 22.53 -34.67 8.48
CA SER A 141 21.63 -35.69 7.95
C SER A 141 21.33 -35.42 6.48
N VAL A 142 20.90 -36.44 5.74
CA VAL A 142 20.51 -36.29 4.33
C VAL A 142 19.27 -35.41 4.18
N GLY A 143 18.34 -35.48 5.13
CA GLY A 143 17.12 -34.66 5.11
C GLY A 143 17.38 -33.16 5.26
N GLU A 144 18.46 -32.77 5.94
CA GLU A 144 18.83 -31.37 6.17
C GLU A 144 19.70 -30.77 5.05
N TYR A 145 20.13 -31.59 4.08
CA TYR A 145 20.95 -31.10 2.97
C TYR A 145 20.17 -30.07 2.13
N GLY A 146 20.81 -28.94 1.84
CA GLY A 146 20.19 -27.86 1.06
C GLY A 146 19.24 -26.95 1.85
N ARG A 147 18.93 -27.22 3.12
CA ARG A 147 18.04 -26.36 3.92
C ARG A 147 18.77 -25.17 4.54
N LYS A 148 18.09 -24.03 4.64
CA LYS A 148 18.54 -22.92 5.50
C LYS A 148 18.36 -23.34 6.96
N LYS A 149 19.34 -23.06 7.82
CA LYS A 149 19.23 -23.33 9.27
C LYS A 149 18.28 -22.31 9.92
N GLN A 150 17.57 -22.72 10.97
CA GLN A 150 16.53 -21.90 11.60
C GLN A 150 17.11 -20.59 12.19
N PRO A 151 16.45 -19.44 12.00
CA PRO A 151 16.77 -18.23 12.76
C PRO A 151 16.31 -18.43 14.20
N GLY A 152 17.25 -18.44 15.15
CA GLY A 152 16.93 -18.33 16.57
C GLY A 152 16.57 -16.87 16.89
N PHE A 153 15.51 -16.63 17.67
CA PHE A 153 15.16 -15.29 18.14
C PHE A 153 15.59 -15.17 19.60
N THR A 154 16.40 -14.16 19.94
CA THR A 154 16.72 -13.83 21.33
C THR A 154 15.63 -12.91 21.89
N ASN A 155 15.09 -13.25 23.06
CA ASN A 155 13.93 -12.59 23.69
C ASN A 155 14.24 -11.26 24.41
N GLU A 156 15.30 -10.53 24.06
CA GLU A 156 15.61 -9.25 24.72
C GLU A 156 15.13 -8.07 23.88
N LEU A 157 13.84 -7.76 24.03
CA LEU A 157 13.24 -6.49 23.63
C LEU A 157 13.69 -5.39 24.61
N THR A 158 14.80 -4.71 24.33
CA THR A 158 14.98 -3.34 24.81
C THR A 158 14.28 -2.42 23.81
N LEU A 159 13.07 -1.97 24.15
CA LEU A 159 12.43 -0.80 23.53
C LEU A 159 13.32 0.42 23.82
N GLY A 160 14.29 0.66 22.94
CA GLY A 160 14.95 1.95 22.79
C GLY A 160 14.08 2.84 21.91
N ASN A 161 13.88 4.07 22.37
CA ASN A 161 12.84 5.00 21.92
C ASN A 161 13.16 5.73 20.60
N ASP A 162 13.97 5.14 19.70
CA ASP A 162 14.36 5.78 18.44
C ASP A 162 13.72 5.05 17.25
N SER A 163 12.77 5.73 16.64
CA SER A 163 11.90 5.31 15.54
C SER A 163 12.59 5.25 14.18
N GLU A 164 13.79 4.68 14.06
CA GLU A 164 14.43 4.60 12.73
C GLU A 164 15.24 3.34 12.37
N ASN A 165 15.39 2.34 13.23
CA ASN A 165 15.93 1.05 12.78
C ASN A 165 15.37 -0.11 13.61
N SER A 166 14.42 -0.86 13.04
CA SER A 166 13.98 -2.14 13.61
C SER A 166 15.06 -3.20 13.39
N TYR A 167 16.12 -3.15 14.20
CA TYR A 167 17.13 -4.22 14.25
C TYR A 167 16.54 -5.47 14.90
N LEU A 168 15.77 -6.25 14.14
CA LEU A 168 15.49 -7.65 14.49
C LEU A 168 16.80 -8.44 14.32
N GLN A 169 17.59 -8.59 15.39
CA GLN A 169 18.72 -9.51 15.38
C GLN A 169 18.20 -10.95 15.26
N GLN A 170 18.30 -11.51 14.07
CA GLN A 170 18.12 -12.95 13.85
C GLN A 170 19.42 -13.64 14.25
N ALA A 171 19.38 -14.53 15.24
CA ALA A 171 20.56 -15.29 15.63
C ALA A 171 21.11 -16.03 14.42
N ASN A 172 22.43 -15.98 14.23
CA ASN A 172 23.16 -16.57 13.12
C ASN A 172 22.97 -15.92 11.73
N HIS A 173 22.14 -14.88 11.57
CA HIS A 173 21.91 -14.23 10.27
C HIS A 173 22.19 -12.72 10.32
N SER A 174 22.90 -12.22 9.31
CA SER A 174 23.11 -10.79 9.08
C SER A 174 22.57 -10.41 7.70
N LYS A 175 21.77 -9.34 7.62
CA LYS A 175 21.13 -8.87 6.39
C LYS A 175 21.48 -7.42 6.11
N ALA A 176 21.67 -7.09 4.83
CA ALA A 176 21.70 -5.71 4.34
C ALA A 176 20.82 -5.64 3.10
N VAL A 177 19.60 -5.13 3.28
CA VAL A 177 18.55 -5.14 2.26
C VAL A 177 17.91 -3.76 2.13
N LEU A 178 17.55 -3.41 0.90
CA LEU A 178 16.48 -2.48 0.62
C LEU A 178 15.17 -3.27 0.79
N LEU A 179 14.32 -2.78 1.65
CA LEU A 179 13.06 -3.41 2.01
C LEU A 179 11.92 -2.47 1.63
N THR A 180 10.86 -3.04 1.07
CA THR A 180 9.59 -2.35 0.88
C THR A 180 8.51 -3.25 1.45
N GLU A 181 7.64 -2.71 2.31
CA GLU A 181 6.59 -3.44 3.04
C GLU A 181 5.26 -2.71 2.86
N GLY A 182 4.16 -3.40 3.15
CA GLY A 182 2.83 -2.79 3.22
C GLY A 182 2.07 -2.72 1.89
N PHE A 183 2.52 -3.42 0.85
CA PHE A 183 1.80 -3.52 -0.42
C PHE A 183 1.63 -4.97 -0.87
N ASN A 184 0.65 -5.27 -1.72
CA ASN A 184 0.48 -6.58 -2.37
C ASN A 184 1.30 -6.67 -3.68
N TYR A 185 2.59 -6.90 -3.54
CA TYR A 185 3.52 -7.00 -4.67
C TYR A 185 3.24 -8.26 -5.51
N LEU A 186 2.99 -8.04 -6.79
CA LEU A 186 2.86 -9.12 -7.79
C LEU A 186 4.21 -9.54 -8.39
N GLY A 187 5.31 -8.92 -7.96
CA GLY A 187 6.64 -9.27 -8.42
C GLY A 187 7.72 -8.30 -7.97
N GLY A 188 8.97 -8.74 -8.06
CA GLY A 188 10.16 -7.95 -7.84
C GLY A 188 11.15 -8.13 -8.99
N LYS A 189 11.80 -7.04 -9.40
CA LYS A 189 12.92 -7.06 -10.36
C LYS A 189 14.18 -6.58 -9.66
N GLY A 190 15.28 -7.31 -9.80
CA GLY A 190 16.60 -6.88 -9.34
C GLY A 190 17.65 -7.02 -10.43
N ASP A 191 18.37 -5.93 -10.71
CA ASP A 191 19.62 -5.96 -11.47
C ASP A 191 20.78 -6.11 -10.46
N ILE A 192 21.23 -7.35 -10.23
CA ILE A 192 22.15 -7.72 -9.16
C ILE A 192 23.57 -7.86 -9.72
N GLN A 193 24.53 -7.08 -9.19
CA GLN A 193 25.94 -7.28 -9.54
C GLN A 193 26.45 -8.61 -9.00
N VAL A 194 27.17 -9.35 -9.84
CA VAL A 194 27.69 -10.69 -9.49
C VAL A 194 29.08 -10.54 -8.90
N PHE A 195 29.25 -10.86 -7.62
CA PHE A 195 30.55 -10.92 -6.95
C PHE A 195 30.79 -12.33 -6.40
N ASN A 196 32.04 -12.64 -6.10
CA ASN A 196 32.41 -13.84 -5.35
C ASN A 196 32.98 -13.45 -3.98
N PRO A 197 32.11 -13.15 -2.98
CA PRO A 197 32.56 -12.78 -1.65
C PRO A 197 33.30 -13.94 -0.97
N TYR A 198 34.24 -13.59 -0.09
CA TYR A 198 34.90 -14.57 0.77
C TYR A 198 33.89 -15.14 1.78
N VAL A 199 33.83 -16.47 1.87
CA VAL A 199 33.11 -17.19 2.93
C VAL A 199 34.16 -17.86 3.79
N GLU A 200 34.06 -17.78 5.12
CA GLU A 200 35.08 -18.27 6.07
C GLU A 200 34.99 -19.78 6.29
N SER A 201 33.82 -20.29 6.68
CA SER A 201 33.59 -21.71 6.97
C SER A 201 32.82 -22.43 5.86
N ASP A 202 32.78 -23.76 5.89
CA ASP A 202 32.02 -24.58 4.94
C ASP A 202 30.52 -24.60 5.25
N ASP A 203 30.12 -24.30 6.49
CA ASP A 203 28.73 -24.24 6.95
C ASP A 203 28.11 -22.82 6.90
N GLU A 204 28.87 -21.85 6.40
CA GLU A 204 28.46 -20.46 6.22
C GLU A 204 28.04 -20.21 4.77
N TYR A 205 27.22 -19.18 4.54
CA TYR A 205 26.86 -18.75 3.19
C TYR A 205 26.70 -17.23 3.08
N SER A 206 26.80 -16.75 1.84
CA SER A 206 26.53 -15.36 1.47
C SER A 206 25.67 -15.33 0.21
N THR A 207 24.61 -14.53 0.19
CA THR A 207 23.73 -14.35 -0.97
C THR A 207 23.60 -12.89 -1.37
N SER A 208 23.20 -12.67 -2.63
CA SER A 208 22.54 -11.45 -3.06
C SER A 208 21.33 -11.79 -3.92
N GLN A 209 20.17 -11.26 -3.54
CA GLN A 209 18.88 -11.80 -3.96
C GLN A 209 17.77 -10.75 -4.05
N VAL A 210 16.76 -11.10 -4.84
CA VAL A 210 15.40 -10.56 -4.72
C VAL A 210 14.59 -11.58 -3.94
N CYS A 211 13.88 -11.13 -2.92
CA CYS A 211 13.02 -11.97 -2.09
C CYS A 211 11.63 -11.34 -1.99
N LEU A 212 10.60 -12.13 -2.19
CA LEU A 212 9.22 -11.74 -1.92
C LEU A 212 8.74 -12.51 -0.69
N LYS A 213 8.13 -11.80 0.27
CA LYS A 213 7.69 -12.38 1.55
C LYS A 213 6.25 -12.01 1.87
N HIS A 214 5.58 -12.87 2.63
CA HIS A 214 4.28 -12.56 3.21
C HIS A 214 4.15 -13.25 4.58
N GLY A 215 3.71 -12.50 5.59
CA GLY A 215 3.40 -13.02 6.92
C GLY A 215 4.46 -12.70 7.98
N PRO A 216 4.17 -13.03 9.24
CA PRO A 216 4.99 -12.61 10.37
C PRO A 216 6.37 -13.28 10.36
N TYR A 217 7.36 -12.63 10.97
CA TYR A 217 8.77 -13.04 10.98
C TYR A 217 9.02 -14.49 11.45
N TYR A 218 8.11 -15.09 12.22
CA TYR A 218 8.22 -16.47 12.73
C TYR A 218 7.44 -17.51 11.91
N ALA A 219 6.66 -17.13 10.90
CA ALA A 219 5.84 -18.03 10.09
C ALA A 219 5.58 -17.51 8.66
N TYR A 220 6.50 -16.71 8.12
CA TYR A 220 6.36 -16.12 6.79
C TYR A 220 6.53 -17.17 5.69
N GLU A 221 5.91 -16.87 4.55
CA GLU A 221 6.16 -17.55 3.28
C GLU A 221 7.11 -16.68 2.45
N SER A 222 8.09 -17.29 1.78
CA SER A 222 9.00 -16.56 0.88
C SER A 222 9.30 -17.31 -0.41
N VAL A 223 9.57 -16.53 -1.47
CA VAL A 223 10.21 -16.99 -2.71
C VAL A 223 11.40 -16.09 -3.02
N GLU A 224 12.50 -16.70 -3.43
CA GLU A 224 13.82 -16.07 -3.46
C GLU A 224 14.60 -16.51 -4.70
N SER A 225 15.32 -15.58 -5.33
CA SER A 225 16.30 -15.91 -6.35
C SER A 225 17.37 -14.84 -6.49
N GLY A 226 18.57 -15.27 -6.86
CA GLY A 226 19.76 -14.43 -6.95
C GLY A 226 21.00 -15.29 -7.12
N TRP A 227 22.14 -14.80 -6.62
CA TRP A 227 23.35 -15.60 -6.53
C TRP A 227 23.71 -15.91 -5.07
N ALA A 228 24.35 -17.06 -4.86
CA ALA A 228 24.83 -17.53 -3.57
C ALA A 228 26.25 -18.07 -3.67
N VAL A 229 27.04 -17.89 -2.61
CA VAL A 229 28.27 -18.63 -2.34
C VAL A 229 27.99 -19.49 -1.10
N ASN A 230 27.83 -20.79 -1.30
CA ASN A 230 27.41 -21.72 -0.25
C ASN A 230 28.14 -23.07 -0.37
N PRO A 231 29.27 -23.26 0.33
CA PRO A 231 30.07 -24.49 0.25
C PRO A 231 29.36 -25.72 0.82
N SER A 232 28.41 -25.54 1.74
CA SER A 232 27.64 -26.65 2.31
C SER A 232 26.71 -27.32 1.29
N VAL A 233 26.22 -26.53 0.33
CA VAL A 233 25.32 -27.01 -0.73
C VAL A 233 26.12 -27.43 -1.95
N TYR A 234 27.02 -26.57 -2.44
CA TYR A 234 27.66 -26.77 -3.74
C TYR A 234 29.04 -27.43 -3.68
N GLY A 235 29.60 -27.61 -2.48
CA GLY A 235 30.92 -28.19 -2.29
C GLY A 235 32.10 -27.28 -2.67
N ASP A 236 31.84 -26.06 -3.15
CA ASP A 236 32.84 -25.04 -3.49
C ASP A 236 32.45 -23.62 -3.06
N ARG A 237 33.37 -22.66 -3.27
CA ARG A 237 33.20 -21.23 -2.96
C ARG A 237 33.03 -20.42 -4.24
N LYS A 238 32.26 -20.92 -5.21
CA LYS A 238 31.92 -20.20 -6.44
C LYS A 238 30.55 -19.55 -6.31
N THR A 239 30.38 -18.43 -6.99
CA THR A 239 29.09 -17.74 -7.12
C THR A 239 28.16 -18.53 -8.05
N ARG A 240 27.05 -19.02 -7.50
CA ARG A 240 26.10 -19.90 -8.18
C ARG A 240 24.71 -19.27 -8.19
N LEU A 241 23.99 -19.44 -9.30
CA LEU A 241 22.59 -18.99 -9.43
C LEU A 241 21.72 -19.89 -8.58
N PHE A 242 20.83 -19.33 -7.77
CA PHE A 242 19.95 -20.13 -6.93
C PHE A 242 18.48 -19.69 -6.98
N VAL A 243 17.62 -20.61 -6.59
CA VAL A 243 16.24 -20.35 -6.17
C VAL A 243 16.02 -20.93 -4.78
N TYR A 244 15.13 -20.32 -4.02
CA TYR A 244 14.73 -20.81 -2.70
C TYR A 244 13.27 -20.46 -2.44
N TRP A 245 12.56 -21.27 -1.67
CA TRP A 245 11.21 -20.96 -1.21
C TRP A 245 10.94 -21.58 0.16
N THR A 246 10.04 -21.01 0.93
CA THR A 246 9.50 -21.62 2.15
C THR A 246 8.04 -21.20 2.35
N ALA A 247 7.25 -22.08 2.94
CA ALA A 247 5.88 -21.81 3.37
C ALA A 247 5.76 -21.67 4.91
N ASP A 248 6.88 -21.79 5.64
CA ASP A 248 6.86 -21.87 7.11
C ASP A 248 8.12 -21.28 7.76
N ALA A 249 8.68 -20.21 7.20
CA ALA A 249 9.90 -19.54 7.69
C ALA A 249 11.10 -20.49 7.83
N SER A 250 11.27 -21.40 6.86
CA SER A 250 12.37 -22.38 6.78
C SER A 250 12.38 -23.40 7.92
N LYS A 251 11.23 -23.68 8.55
CA LYS A 251 11.13 -24.65 9.65
C LYS A 251 11.16 -26.08 9.14
N THR A 252 10.25 -26.42 8.22
CA THR A 252 10.13 -27.76 7.62
C THR A 252 10.15 -27.72 6.10
N THR A 253 9.82 -26.57 5.51
CA THR A 253 9.82 -26.36 4.06
C THR A 253 10.97 -25.48 3.63
N GLY A 254 11.55 -25.80 2.48
CA GLY A 254 12.47 -24.92 1.78
C GLY A 254 13.92 -25.34 1.79
N CYS A 255 14.51 -25.34 0.60
CA CYS A 255 15.90 -25.63 0.35
C CYS A 255 16.36 -25.00 -0.96
N PHE A 256 17.67 -24.93 -1.14
CA PHE A 256 18.29 -24.38 -2.33
C PHE A 256 17.98 -25.25 -3.56
N ASP A 257 17.60 -24.60 -4.65
CA ASP A 257 17.43 -25.19 -5.97
C ASP A 257 16.41 -26.33 -6.02
N LEU A 258 16.80 -27.45 -6.63
CA LEU A 258 15.98 -28.66 -6.79
C LEU A 258 16.33 -29.74 -5.74
N THR A 259 17.04 -29.37 -4.67
CA THR A 259 17.46 -30.33 -3.62
C THR A 259 16.27 -30.91 -2.84
N CYS A 260 15.13 -30.23 -2.84
CA CYS A 260 13.85 -30.74 -2.37
C CYS A 260 12.72 -30.35 -3.33
N PRO A 261 11.58 -31.04 -3.25
CA PRO A 261 10.52 -30.87 -4.22
C PRO A 261 9.71 -29.59 -3.96
N GLY A 262 9.28 -28.90 -5.02
CA GLY A 262 8.41 -27.73 -4.93
C GLY A 262 8.59 -26.71 -6.05
N PHE A 263 9.80 -26.58 -6.61
CA PHE A 263 10.03 -25.73 -7.77
C PHE A 263 9.91 -26.51 -9.07
N ILE A 264 9.11 -26.03 -10.02
CA ILE A 264 8.95 -26.64 -11.34
C ILE A 264 9.81 -25.88 -12.34
N GLN A 265 10.91 -26.49 -12.77
CA GLN A 265 11.76 -25.95 -13.81
C GLN A 265 11.19 -26.30 -15.19
N THR A 266 11.23 -25.33 -16.10
CA THR A 266 10.72 -25.48 -17.47
C THR A 266 11.78 -25.18 -18.53
N SER A 267 12.81 -24.40 -18.19
CA SER A 267 13.88 -24.04 -19.12
C SER A 267 14.94 -25.12 -19.23
N SER A 268 15.36 -25.41 -20.47
CA SER A 268 16.55 -26.23 -20.77
C SER A 268 17.85 -25.41 -20.85
N GLU A 269 17.77 -24.08 -20.69
CA GLU A 269 18.88 -23.14 -20.92
C GLU A 269 19.64 -22.76 -19.64
N ILE A 270 18.99 -22.83 -18.48
CA ILE A 270 19.55 -22.42 -17.19
C ILE A 270 19.52 -23.61 -16.22
N ALA A 271 20.67 -23.95 -15.65
CA ALA A 271 20.83 -24.96 -14.61
C ALA A 271 20.90 -24.28 -13.24
N LEU A 272 19.93 -24.54 -12.36
CA LEU A 272 19.98 -24.06 -10.98
C LEU A 272 21.18 -24.68 -10.25
N GLY A 273 21.85 -23.88 -9.41
CA GLY A 273 23.07 -24.27 -8.71
C GLY A 273 24.34 -24.20 -9.56
N ALA A 274 24.30 -23.96 -10.88
CA ALA A 274 25.50 -23.88 -11.71
C ALA A 274 26.25 -22.53 -11.56
N ALA A 275 27.57 -22.56 -11.75
CA ALA A 275 28.44 -21.39 -11.60
C ALA A 275 28.15 -20.30 -12.63
N ILE A 276 28.05 -19.05 -12.16
CA ILE A 276 27.87 -17.86 -12.98
C ILE A 276 29.24 -17.34 -13.43
N TYR A 277 29.38 -17.03 -14.71
CA TYR A 277 30.59 -16.44 -15.27
C TYR A 277 30.28 -15.50 -16.43
N PRO A 278 31.02 -14.39 -16.61
CA PRO A 278 32.07 -13.84 -15.74
C PRO A 278 31.52 -13.13 -14.49
N ILE A 279 32.38 -12.91 -13.48
CA ILE A 279 32.05 -12.20 -12.23
C ILE A 279 32.69 -10.82 -12.18
N SER A 280 32.06 -9.89 -11.44
CA SER A 280 32.59 -8.55 -11.21
C SER A 280 33.83 -8.61 -10.31
N VAL A 281 34.85 -7.84 -10.68
CA VAL A 281 36.04 -7.62 -9.87
C VAL A 281 36.21 -6.12 -9.57
N PRO A 282 36.76 -5.73 -8.42
CA PRO A 282 37.01 -4.33 -8.11
C PRO A 282 37.84 -3.65 -9.20
N ARG A 283 37.36 -2.50 -9.71
CA ARG A 283 37.98 -1.73 -10.84
C ARG A 283 37.98 -2.44 -12.21
N GLY A 284 37.27 -3.58 -12.36
CA GLY A 284 37.05 -4.26 -13.64
C GLY A 284 35.71 -3.88 -14.29
N LEU A 285 35.33 -4.63 -15.34
CA LEU A 285 34.01 -4.49 -15.96
C LEU A 285 32.92 -4.97 -15.00
N PRO A 286 31.81 -4.22 -14.85
CA PRO A 286 30.69 -4.64 -14.01
C PRO A 286 29.87 -5.71 -14.74
N TYR A 287 29.69 -6.84 -14.07
CA TYR A 287 28.85 -7.96 -14.52
C TYR A 287 27.65 -8.10 -13.60
N GLN A 288 26.47 -8.24 -14.19
CA GLN A 288 25.20 -8.33 -13.44
C GLN A 288 24.31 -9.46 -13.98
N ILE A 289 23.44 -9.96 -13.11
CA ILE A 289 22.27 -10.77 -13.46
C ILE A 289 21.02 -9.91 -13.28
N THR A 290 20.02 -10.13 -14.12
CA THR A 290 18.69 -9.55 -13.93
C THR A 290 17.74 -10.66 -13.54
N ILE A 291 17.17 -10.58 -12.34
CA ILE A 291 16.19 -11.51 -11.82
C ILE A 291 14.83 -10.82 -11.78
N TYR A 292 13.83 -11.47 -12.35
CA TYR A 292 12.43 -11.14 -12.12
C TYR A 292 11.79 -12.30 -11.37
N ILE A 293 11.11 -12.00 -10.27
CA ILE A 293 10.16 -12.93 -9.65
C ILE A 293 8.79 -12.27 -9.80
N TYR A 294 7.81 -12.96 -10.36
CA TYR A 294 6.49 -12.38 -10.61
C TYR A 294 5.38 -13.42 -10.54
N LYS A 295 4.20 -13.01 -10.12
CA LYS A 295 3.00 -13.82 -10.06
C LYS A 295 2.31 -13.80 -11.41
N ASP A 296 2.03 -14.97 -11.96
CA ASP A 296 1.21 -15.09 -13.17
C ASP A 296 -0.27 -14.85 -12.82
N PRO A 297 -0.92 -13.82 -13.38
CA PRO A 297 -2.28 -13.43 -12.97
C PRO A 297 -3.35 -14.49 -13.27
N TYR A 298 -3.11 -15.40 -14.21
CA TYR A 298 -4.09 -16.41 -14.60
C TYR A 298 -4.00 -17.68 -13.75
N THR A 299 -2.77 -18.12 -13.43
CA THR A 299 -2.54 -19.37 -12.70
C THR A 299 -2.19 -19.16 -11.23
N ASN A 300 -1.95 -17.90 -10.83
CA ASN A 300 -1.38 -17.48 -9.54
C ASN A 300 0.01 -18.06 -9.22
N ASN A 301 0.65 -18.75 -10.17
CA ASN A 301 1.97 -19.33 -9.96
C ASN A 301 3.06 -18.25 -9.95
N TRP A 302 4.06 -18.41 -9.09
CA TRP A 302 5.19 -17.49 -9.01
C TRP A 302 6.29 -17.90 -9.96
N TRP A 303 6.52 -17.14 -11.01
CA TRP A 303 7.57 -17.36 -12.00
C TRP A 303 8.86 -16.66 -11.63
N VAL A 304 9.98 -17.29 -11.95
CA VAL A 304 11.31 -16.67 -11.93
C VAL A 304 11.91 -16.63 -13.34
N GLN A 305 12.44 -15.47 -13.71
CA GLN A 305 13.01 -15.20 -15.02
C GLN A 305 14.41 -14.61 -14.90
N TYR A 306 15.30 -15.08 -15.76
CA TYR A 306 16.70 -14.67 -15.89
C TYR A 306 16.90 -13.79 -17.14
N GLY A 307 17.60 -12.67 -16.96
CA GLY A 307 18.06 -11.80 -18.07
C GLY A 307 16.92 -11.14 -18.88
N GLY A 308 15.70 -11.08 -18.34
CA GLY A 308 14.53 -10.51 -19.00
C GLY A 308 13.97 -11.32 -20.18
N LYS A 309 14.50 -12.53 -20.43
CA LYS A 309 14.16 -13.35 -21.61
C LYS A 309 13.88 -14.80 -21.27
N ILE A 310 14.59 -15.38 -20.31
CA ILE A 310 14.54 -16.82 -20.04
C ILE A 310 13.71 -17.07 -18.78
N ASN A 311 12.50 -17.61 -18.95
CA ASN A 311 11.69 -18.08 -17.82
C ASN A 311 12.28 -19.40 -17.31
N ILE A 312 12.90 -19.39 -16.13
CA ILE A 312 13.57 -20.57 -15.56
C ILE A 312 12.53 -21.64 -15.21
N GLY A 313 11.48 -21.21 -14.50
CA GLY A 313 10.44 -22.07 -13.96
C GLY A 313 9.54 -21.30 -12.99
N TYR A 314 8.75 -22.02 -12.20
CA TYR A 314 7.80 -21.42 -11.28
C TYR A 314 7.55 -22.25 -10.01
N TRP A 315 7.13 -21.58 -8.95
CA TRP A 315 6.53 -22.19 -7.76
C TRP A 315 5.01 -22.20 -7.90
N PRO A 316 4.35 -23.37 -7.86
CA PRO A 316 2.89 -23.45 -7.89
C PRO A 316 2.25 -22.74 -6.69
N HIS A 317 1.16 -21.99 -6.93
CA HIS A 317 0.46 -21.27 -5.85
C HIS A 317 -0.03 -22.20 -4.72
N LYS A 318 -0.30 -23.47 -5.03
CA LYS A 318 -0.76 -24.51 -4.08
C LYS A 318 0.25 -24.81 -2.95
N LEU A 319 1.49 -24.38 -3.08
CA LEU A 319 2.51 -24.49 -2.04
C LEU A 319 2.33 -23.44 -0.94
N PHE A 320 1.56 -22.40 -1.22
CA PHE A 320 1.46 -21.19 -0.41
C PHE A 320 0.02 -20.95 0.03
N LYS A 321 -0.16 -20.44 1.25
CA LYS A 321 -1.44 -19.91 1.72
C LYS A 321 -1.48 -18.40 1.53
N MET A 322 -0.43 -17.72 1.96
CA MET A 322 -0.34 -16.26 2.01
C MET A 322 0.19 -15.67 0.69
N LEU A 323 1.30 -16.17 0.17
CA LEU A 323 1.83 -15.79 -1.15
C LEU A 323 0.90 -16.19 -2.30
N SER A 324 -0.13 -17.00 -2.05
CA SER A 324 -1.18 -17.27 -3.04
C SER A 324 -1.98 -16.01 -3.40
N TYR A 325 -2.03 -15.00 -2.52
CA TYR A 325 -2.69 -13.71 -2.75
C TYR A 325 -1.72 -12.69 -3.35
N GLY A 326 -0.49 -12.67 -2.86
CA GLY A 326 0.65 -11.89 -3.36
C GLY A 326 1.61 -11.62 -2.20
N ALA A 327 2.70 -10.88 -2.42
CA ALA A 327 3.71 -10.65 -1.40
C ALA A 327 3.46 -9.34 -0.64
N GLU A 328 3.60 -9.34 0.68
CA GLU A 328 3.47 -8.17 1.56
C GLU A 328 4.73 -7.30 1.56
N ALA A 329 5.88 -7.92 1.25
CA ALA A 329 7.16 -7.27 1.21
C ALA A 329 8.04 -7.77 0.06
N VAL A 330 8.90 -6.89 -0.45
CA VAL A 330 10.01 -7.25 -1.35
C VAL A 330 11.32 -6.77 -0.74
N GLU A 331 12.30 -7.66 -0.68
CA GLU A 331 13.66 -7.39 -0.24
C GLU A 331 14.64 -7.50 -1.42
N TRP A 332 15.51 -6.51 -1.56
CA TRP A 332 16.67 -6.54 -2.46
C TRP A 332 17.93 -6.35 -1.64
N GLY A 333 18.86 -7.30 -1.70
CA GLY A 333 20.12 -7.11 -1.00
C GLY A 333 20.83 -8.42 -0.75
N GLY A 334 21.55 -8.50 0.36
CA GLY A 334 22.31 -9.70 0.71
C GLY A 334 22.00 -10.22 2.10
N GLU A 335 22.26 -11.51 2.26
CA GLU A 335 22.14 -12.28 3.49
C GLU A 335 23.43 -13.05 3.74
N VAL A 336 23.93 -13.02 4.97
CA VAL A 336 25.03 -13.86 5.45
C VAL A 336 24.54 -14.72 6.59
N TYR A 337 24.88 -16.00 6.54
CA TYR A 337 24.66 -16.93 7.64
C TYR A 337 25.98 -17.40 8.24
N SER A 338 26.05 -17.39 9.58
CA SER A 338 27.14 -17.98 10.36
C SER A 338 26.72 -18.29 11.79
N SER A 339 27.12 -19.44 12.31
CA SER A 339 26.94 -19.80 13.72
C SER A 339 27.73 -18.92 14.71
N LYS A 340 28.63 -18.06 14.21
CA LYS A 340 29.39 -17.10 15.04
C LYS A 340 28.65 -15.76 15.21
N ILE A 341 27.59 -15.50 14.45
CA ILE A 341 26.82 -14.25 14.52
C ILE A 341 25.89 -14.29 15.74
N GLY A 342 26.02 -13.31 16.64
CA GLY A 342 25.20 -13.18 17.86
C GLY A 342 25.80 -13.83 19.12
N ASN A 343 26.94 -14.53 19.00
CA ASN A 343 27.65 -15.12 20.13
C ASN A 343 28.76 -14.16 20.62
N SER A 344 28.58 -13.56 21.81
CA SER A 344 29.64 -12.80 22.50
C SER A 344 30.37 -13.70 23.52
N PRO A 345 31.71 -13.62 23.66
CA PRO A 345 32.66 -12.67 23.03
C PRO A 345 33.26 -13.17 21.68
N PRO A 346 33.96 -12.31 20.89
CA PRO A 346 34.36 -12.57 19.49
C PRO A 346 35.43 -13.66 19.31
N PRO A 347 35.66 -14.16 18.07
CA PRO A 347 35.47 -13.43 16.80
C PRO A 347 34.10 -13.62 16.11
N HIS A 348 33.53 -12.50 15.65
CA HIS A 348 32.47 -12.48 14.62
C HIS A 348 32.99 -13.11 13.30
N THR A 349 32.12 -13.63 12.45
CA THR A 349 32.53 -14.27 11.17
C THR A 349 33.28 -13.30 10.25
N ALA A 350 34.24 -13.84 9.49
CA ALA A 350 34.92 -13.14 8.39
C ALA A 350 34.20 -13.27 7.03
N THR A 351 33.04 -13.94 6.98
CA THR A 351 32.24 -14.06 5.77
C THR A 351 31.72 -12.71 5.29
N ALA A 352 32.00 -12.40 4.03
CA ALA A 352 31.67 -11.14 3.38
C ALA A 352 30.30 -11.19 2.70
N MET A 353 29.65 -10.02 2.58
CA MET A 353 28.40 -9.82 1.83
C MET A 353 28.64 -8.93 0.61
N GLY A 354 27.95 -9.23 -0.50
CA GLY A 354 28.05 -8.45 -1.73
C GLY A 354 29.48 -8.39 -2.27
N SER A 355 30.08 -7.19 -2.33
CA SER A 355 31.48 -7.01 -2.76
C SER A 355 32.51 -7.20 -1.64
N GLY A 356 32.06 -7.38 -0.39
CA GLY A 356 32.92 -7.40 0.80
C GLY A 356 33.46 -6.04 1.21
N LYS A 357 32.96 -4.94 0.63
CA LYS A 357 33.31 -3.56 0.99
C LYS A 357 32.07 -2.82 1.49
N PHE A 358 32.26 -1.98 2.51
CA PHE A 358 31.22 -1.05 2.94
C PHE A 358 30.87 -0.05 1.84
N PRO A 359 29.60 0.37 1.73
CA PRO A 359 29.22 1.50 0.88
C PRO A 359 29.91 2.77 1.41
N GLY A 360 30.86 3.33 0.66
CA GLY A 360 31.57 4.55 1.04
C GLY A 360 30.76 5.82 0.72
N PRO A 361 31.01 6.96 1.40
CA PRO A 361 30.43 8.24 1.03
C PRO A 361 31.03 8.71 -0.30
N ILE A 362 30.22 8.81 -1.35
CA ILE A 362 30.67 9.36 -2.63
C ILE A 362 30.48 10.88 -2.58
N PHE A 363 31.57 11.61 -2.33
CA PHE A 363 31.71 13.05 -2.63
C PHE A 363 32.33 13.24 -4.03
N GLY A 364 31.70 14.11 -4.84
CA GLY A 364 32.26 14.77 -6.02
C GLY A 364 32.38 13.93 -7.30
N SER A 365 32.40 14.48 -8.51
CA SER A 365 32.12 15.80 -9.06
C SER A 365 32.37 15.67 -10.57
N GLY A 366 31.55 16.34 -11.37
CA GLY A 366 31.68 16.39 -12.83
C GLY A 366 30.96 17.61 -13.40
N MET A 367 31.20 18.81 -12.84
CA MET A 367 31.15 20.05 -13.63
C MET A 367 32.37 20.03 -14.58
N GLY A 368 32.35 20.46 -15.82
CA GLY A 368 31.35 21.12 -16.66
C GLY A 368 32.06 21.72 -17.89
N LYS A 369 31.30 22.13 -18.91
CA LYS A 369 31.65 23.31 -19.75
C LYS A 369 30.36 24.03 -20.21
N ARG A 370 30.19 25.25 -19.70
CA ARG A 370 29.50 26.43 -20.27
C ARG A 370 30.21 26.84 -21.59
N VAL A 371 29.73 27.67 -22.54
CA VAL A 371 28.57 28.58 -22.81
C VAL A 371 28.78 29.08 -24.27
N SER A 372 27.73 29.41 -25.03
CA SER A 372 27.55 30.77 -25.61
C SER A 372 26.26 30.92 -26.43
N SER A 373 25.72 32.14 -26.31
CA SER A 373 24.54 32.72 -26.92
C SER A 373 24.84 33.38 -28.27
N SER A 374 23.81 33.60 -29.08
CA SER A 374 23.61 34.87 -29.78
C SER A 374 22.13 35.14 -30.05
N SER A 375 21.71 36.36 -29.74
CA SER A 375 20.48 37.02 -30.16
C SER A 375 20.64 37.64 -31.56
N TRP A 376 19.53 37.98 -32.25
CA TRP A 376 19.11 39.36 -32.57
C TRP A 376 17.91 39.41 -33.56
N LEU A 377 16.93 40.26 -33.18
CA LEU A 377 15.98 41.12 -33.92
C LEU A 377 15.00 40.64 -35.02
N GLY A 378 13.76 41.16 -34.90
CA GLY A 378 12.88 41.51 -36.03
C GLY A 378 11.40 41.74 -35.67
N MET A 379 11.07 42.93 -35.16
CA MET A 379 9.71 43.55 -35.13
C MET A 379 9.22 43.82 -36.59
N GLU A 380 7.94 43.98 -36.99
CA GLU A 380 6.80 44.73 -36.42
C GLU A 380 5.49 44.57 -37.28
N ASN A 381 4.31 44.77 -36.64
CA ASN A 381 3.02 45.33 -37.13
C ASN A 381 2.19 44.63 -38.25
N VAL A 382 0.84 44.51 -38.18
CA VAL A 382 -0.18 45.59 -38.11
C VAL A 382 -1.51 45.12 -37.50
N PHE A 383 -2.15 46.05 -36.77
CA PHE A 383 -3.46 46.04 -36.10
C PHE A 383 -4.70 46.08 -37.02
N LEU A 384 -5.85 45.82 -36.39
CA LEU A 384 -7.19 46.39 -36.61
C LEU A 384 -8.09 45.76 -37.71
N LEU A 385 -9.27 45.27 -37.29
CA LEU A 385 -10.58 45.83 -37.68
C LEU A 385 -11.69 45.19 -36.82
N LEU A 386 -11.92 45.81 -35.66
CA LEU A 386 -13.19 45.76 -34.92
C LEU A 386 -14.04 46.95 -35.40
N GLY A 387 -15.30 46.70 -35.74
CA GLY A 387 -16.34 47.71 -35.80
C GLY A 387 -16.67 48.25 -37.19
N ILE A 388 -17.70 47.68 -37.82
CA ILE A 388 -18.85 48.38 -38.42
C ILE A 388 -19.93 47.31 -38.61
N GLY A 389 -21.01 47.39 -37.83
CA GLY A 389 -22.13 46.44 -37.92
C GLY A 389 -23.19 46.64 -36.84
N LEU A 390 -23.32 47.84 -36.29
CA LEU A 390 -24.35 48.21 -35.31
C LEU A 390 -25.29 49.28 -35.88
N ILE A 391 -25.94 49.01 -37.02
CA ILE A 391 -27.22 49.64 -37.42
C ILE A 391 -28.03 48.65 -38.28
N VAL A 392 -28.45 47.50 -37.71
CA VAL A 392 -29.58 46.68 -38.24
C VAL A 392 -30.41 46.05 -37.10
N PHE A 393 -29.89 45.93 -35.88
CA PHE A 393 -30.61 45.23 -34.81
C PHE A 393 -31.50 46.15 -33.95
N SER A 394 -32.56 46.69 -34.53
CA SER A 394 -33.71 47.18 -33.73
C SER A 394 -35.04 46.50 -34.06
N ASN A 395 -35.08 45.57 -35.02
CA ASN A 395 -36.26 44.72 -35.28
C ASN A 395 -35.97 43.19 -35.27
N GLY A 396 -34.75 42.77 -34.92
CA GLY A 396 -34.33 41.35 -34.90
C GLY A 396 -34.22 40.68 -33.52
N VAL A 397 -34.53 41.38 -32.43
CA VAL A 397 -34.27 40.90 -31.06
C VAL A 397 -35.41 40.02 -30.51
N TYR A 398 -36.62 40.09 -31.09
CA TYR A 398 -37.76 39.26 -30.66
C TYR A 398 -37.80 37.87 -31.33
N GLY A 399 -37.26 37.73 -32.55
CA GLY A 399 -37.18 36.45 -33.28
C GLY A 399 -36.05 35.54 -32.79
N MET A 400 -34.86 36.10 -32.55
CA MET A 400 -33.68 35.34 -32.11
C MET A 400 -33.79 34.82 -30.66
N SER A 401 -34.57 35.47 -29.78
CA SER A 401 -34.79 34.99 -28.41
C SER A 401 -35.72 33.77 -28.36
N LYS A 402 -36.72 33.71 -29.25
CA LYS A 402 -37.65 32.58 -29.36
C LYS A 402 -36.96 31.34 -29.92
N GLU A 403 -36.11 31.50 -30.93
CA GLU A 403 -35.30 30.42 -31.50
C GLU A 403 -34.24 29.89 -30.52
N ARG A 404 -33.51 30.78 -29.81
CA ARG A 404 -32.58 30.36 -28.75
C ARG A 404 -33.28 29.66 -27.59
N LYS A 405 -34.46 30.13 -27.18
CA LYS A 405 -35.26 29.48 -26.13
C LYS A 405 -35.76 28.10 -26.57
N ALA A 406 -36.26 27.96 -27.80
CA ALA A 406 -36.68 26.66 -28.35
C ALA A 406 -35.50 25.68 -28.49
N SER A 407 -34.32 26.16 -28.91
CA SER A 407 -33.09 25.36 -28.98
C SER A 407 -32.65 24.87 -27.59
N MET A 408 -32.68 25.75 -26.58
CA MET A 408 -32.32 25.39 -25.21
C MET A 408 -33.32 24.41 -24.60
N GLU A 409 -34.62 24.57 -24.86
CA GLU A 409 -35.64 23.61 -24.41
C GLU A 409 -35.46 22.24 -25.06
N MET A 410 -35.14 22.19 -26.36
CA MET A 410 -34.85 20.92 -27.05
C MET A 410 -33.61 20.22 -26.47
N GLU A 411 -32.56 20.97 -26.14
CA GLU A 411 -31.36 20.42 -25.50
C GLU A 411 -31.64 19.87 -24.10
N ILE A 412 -32.43 20.59 -23.31
CA ILE A 412 -32.93 20.15 -22.00
C ILE A 412 -33.74 18.87 -22.13
N ASP A 413 -34.70 18.80 -23.06
CA ASP A 413 -35.53 17.61 -23.27
C ASP A 413 -34.69 16.41 -23.72
N ARG A 414 -33.68 16.63 -24.57
CA ARG A 414 -32.72 15.60 -24.96
C ARG A 414 -31.91 15.10 -23.75
N LYS A 415 -31.45 16.02 -22.89
CA LYS A 415 -30.69 15.68 -21.69
C LYS A 415 -31.56 14.94 -20.66
N LEU A 416 -32.82 15.33 -20.46
CA LEU A 416 -33.76 14.64 -19.59
C LEU A 416 -34.00 13.19 -20.03
N LYS A 417 -34.15 12.95 -21.34
CA LYS A 417 -34.29 11.59 -21.89
C LYS A 417 -33.02 10.74 -21.71
N LEU A 418 -31.85 11.36 -21.69
CA LEU A 418 -30.59 10.67 -21.46
C LEU A 418 -30.41 10.28 -19.98
N LEU A 419 -30.75 11.21 -19.07
CA LEU A 419 -30.52 11.06 -17.64
C LEU A 419 -31.57 10.17 -16.95
N ASN A 420 -32.82 10.21 -17.39
CA ASN A 420 -33.90 9.42 -16.79
C ASN A 420 -34.14 8.13 -17.55
N LYS A 421 -34.01 7.00 -16.87
CA LYS A 421 -34.29 5.67 -17.43
C LYS A 421 -35.80 5.36 -17.39
N PRO A 422 -36.30 4.49 -18.29
CA PRO A 422 -37.69 4.05 -18.24
C PRO A 422 -38.04 3.41 -16.91
N ALA A 423 -38.98 4.01 -16.18
CA ALA A 423 -39.43 3.53 -14.88
C ALA A 423 -40.47 2.39 -15.05
N VAL A 424 -40.32 1.33 -14.27
CA VAL A 424 -41.34 0.28 -14.08
C VAL A 424 -42.47 0.80 -13.18
N LYS A 425 -42.09 1.61 -12.17
CA LYS A 425 -42.98 2.25 -11.20
C LYS A 425 -42.36 3.58 -10.80
N SER A 426 -43.17 4.61 -10.59
CA SER A 426 -42.73 5.88 -9.99
C SER A 426 -43.41 6.07 -8.64
N ILE A 427 -42.67 6.56 -7.65
CA ILE A 427 -43.15 6.87 -6.30
C ILE A 427 -42.99 8.37 -6.10
N GLN A 428 -44.07 9.05 -5.77
CA GLN A 428 -44.01 10.46 -5.38
C GLN A 428 -43.79 10.53 -3.88
N SER A 429 -42.68 11.14 -3.48
CA SER A 429 -42.30 11.33 -2.09
C SER A 429 -42.94 12.61 -1.53
N GLU A 430 -43.16 12.64 -0.21
CA GLU A 430 -43.77 13.78 0.49
C GLU A 430 -42.94 15.08 0.42
N ASP A 431 -41.64 14.97 0.21
CA ASP A 431 -40.71 16.10 0.00
C ASP A 431 -40.70 16.62 -1.46
N GLY A 432 -41.53 16.05 -2.33
CA GLY A 432 -41.68 16.46 -3.73
C GLY A 432 -40.70 15.78 -4.71
N ASP A 433 -39.85 14.87 -4.23
CA ASP A 433 -39.05 14.01 -5.09
C ASP A 433 -39.91 12.94 -5.77
N ILE A 434 -39.48 12.52 -6.96
CA ILE A 434 -40.06 11.38 -7.67
C ILE A 434 -38.98 10.33 -7.79
N ILE A 435 -39.25 9.13 -7.26
CA ILE A 435 -38.34 8.00 -7.30
C ILE A 435 -38.83 7.02 -8.37
N ASP A 436 -37.99 6.80 -9.37
CA ASP A 436 -38.24 5.84 -10.45
C ASP A 436 -37.60 4.51 -10.11
N CYS A 437 -38.43 3.46 -10.04
CA CYS A 437 -37.97 2.09 -9.94
C CYS A 437 -37.58 1.62 -11.34
N VAL A 438 -36.28 1.51 -11.59
CA VAL A 438 -35.71 1.16 -12.89
C VAL A 438 -35.25 -0.29 -12.86
N ASP A 439 -35.53 -1.05 -13.92
CA ASP A 439 -35.02 -2.41 -14.09
C ASP A 439 -33.50 -2.46 -13.88
N ILE A 440 -33.03 -3.40 -13.05
CA ILE A 440 -31.61 -3.52 -12.68
C ILE A 440 -30.68 -3.69 -13.89
N HIS A 441 -31.16 -4.26 -15.00
CA HIS A 441 -30.40 -4.44 -16.24
C HIS A 441 -30.49 -3.24 -17.20
N LYS A 442 -31.24 -2.19 -16.84
CA LYS A 442 -31.39 -0.95 -17.61
C LYS A 442 -30.84 0.27 -16.86
N GLN A 443 -30.14 0.04 -15.75
CA GLN A 443 -29.58 1.09 -14.90
C GLN A 443 -28.50 1.93 -15.61
N PRO A 444 -28.27 3.19 -15.19
CA PRO A 444 -27.28 4.08 -15.82
C PRO A 444 -25.87 3.50 -15.91
N ALA A 445 -25.45 2.68 -14.94
CA ALA A 445 -24.13 2.05 -14.91
C ALA A 445 -23.76 1.34 -16.21
N LEU A 446 -24.73 0.68 -16.84
CA LEU A 446 -24.52 -0.18 -18.02
C LEU A 446 -24.41 0.60 -19.33
N ASP A 447 -24.64 1.92 -19.31
CA ASP A 447 -24.34 2.79 -20.45
C ASP A 447 -22.82 3.01 -20.60
N HIS A 448 -22.05 2.78 -19.53
CA HIS A 448 -20.60 2.97 -19.56
C HIS A 448 -19.96 2.00 -20.59
N PRO A 449 -19.07 2.45 -21.49
CA PRO A 449 -18.47 1.60 -22.51
C PRO A 449 -17.80 0.34 -21.95
N ALA A 450 -17.13 0.45 -20.81
CA ALA A 450 -16.49 -0.68 -20.13
C ALA A 450 -17.50 -1.66 -19.48
N LEU A 451 -18.75 -1.25 -19.24
CA LEU A 451 -19.74 -2.03 -18.50
C LEU A 451 -20.90 -2.55 -19.35
N LYS A 452 -20.90 -2.33 -20.68
CA LYS A 452 -22.01 -2.73 -21.56
C LYS A 452 -22.37 -4.22 -21.54
N LYS A 453 -21.41 -5.09 -21.19
CA LYS A 453 -21.60 -6.55 -21.08
C LYS A 453 -21.26 -7.06 -19.67
N HIS A 454 -21.30 -6.16 -18.70
CA HIS A 454 -20.96 -6.48 -17.32
C HIS A 454 -21.97 -7.44 -16.71
N ILE A 455 -21.48 -8.49 -16.05
CA ILE A 455 -22.32 -9.41 -15.29
C ILE A 455 -22.48 -8.82 -13.90
N ILE A 456 -23.72 -8.54 -13.51
CA ILE A 456 -24.04 -7.96 -12.21
C ILE A 456 -23.74 -8.99 -11.12
N GLN A 457 -22.85 -8.62 -10.20
CA GLN A 457 -22.53 -9.38 -9.01
C GLN A 457 -23.62 -9.16 -7.97
N VAL A 458 -24.32 -10.22 -7.60
CA VAL A 458 -25.46 -10.15 -6.67
C VAL A 458 -25.05 -10.46 -5.23
N CYS A 459 -23.89 -11.09 -5.02
CA CYS A 459 -23.34 -11.40 -3.71
C CYS A 459 -21.80 -11.36 -3.70
N LEU A 460 -21.23 -11.08 -2.54
CA LEU A 460 -19.78 -11.10 -2.31
C LEU A 460 -19.25 -12.53 -2.21
N TRP A 461 -18.07 -12.77 -2.79
CA TRP A 461 -17.36 -14.05 -2.66
C TRP A 461 -16.71 -14.20 -1.29
N VAL A 462 -16.24 -13.09 -0.73
CA VAL A 462 -15.63 -13.02 0.60
C VAL A 462 -16.34 -11.92 1.38
N SER A 463 -17.03 -12.29 2.47
CA SER A 463 -17.63 -11.31 3.38
C SER A 463 -16.64 -11.01 4.50
N PRO A 464 -16.23 -9.75 4.69
CA PRO A 464 -15.39 -9.38 5.83
C PRO A 464 -16.08 -9.73 7.14
N ALA A 465 -15.32 -10.26 8.10
CA ALA A 465 -15.84 -10.58 9.42
C ALA A 465 -16.04 -9.28 10.23
N MET A 466 -17.26 -8.77 10.30
CA MET A 466 -17.62 -7.80 11.35
C MET A 466 -17.92 -8.57 12.63
N LYS A 467 -17.16 -8.31 13.71
CA LYS A 467 -17.60 -8.72 15.04
C LYS A 467 -18.92 -8.00 15.31
N LYS A 468 -19.98 -8.78 15.57
CA LYS A 468 -21.26 -8.27 16.08
C LYS A 468 -21.03 -7.75 17.49
N GLU A 469 -20.49 -6.55 17.64
CA GLU A 469 -20.61 -5.84 18.90
C GLU A 469 -22.06 -5.39 19.02
N SER A 470 -22.74 -5.85 20.08
CA SER A 470 -24.07 -5.41 20.41
C SER A 470 -24.02 -3.90 20.65
N SER A 471 -24.53 -3.10 19.72
CA SER A 471 -24.62 -1.65 19.85
C SER A 471 -25.50 -1.30 21.05
N LYS A 472 -24.87 -0.98 22.19
CA LYS A 472 -25.53 -0.36 23.35
C LYS A 472 -25.20 1.13 23.46
N THR A 473 -25.02 1.83 22.33
CA THR A 473 -24.82 3.28 22.29
C THR A 473 -25.62 3.95 21.15
N GLY A 474 -26.87 4.30 21.45
CA GLY A 474 -27.36 5.70 21.42
C GLY A 474 -27.62 6.46 20.12
N GLY A 475 -27.33 5.96 18.93
CA GLY A 475 -27.69 6.65 17.66
C GLY A 475 -29.03 6.19 17.11
N SER A 476 -29.99 7.10 16.90
CA SER A 476 -31.23 6.77 16.19
C SER A 476 -30.99 6.70 14.67
N GLU A 477 -31.59 5.71 14.00
CA GLU A 477 -31.35 5.43 12.57
C GLU A 477 -32.00 6.49 11.67
N VAL A 478 -31.20 7.11 10.80
CA VAL A 478 -31.66 8.03 9.74
C VAL A 478 -32.35 7.24 8.63
N LYS A 479 -33.49 7.73 8.14
CA LYS A 479 -34.22 7.13 7.01
C LYS A 479 -34.28 8.08 5.82
N GLN A 480 -34.53 7.53 4.64
CA GLN A 480 -34.80 8.34 3.46
C GLN A 480 -36.29 8.66 3.40
N ILE A 481 -36.66 9.93 3.24
CA ILE A 481 -38.05 10.40 3.32
C ILE A 481 -38.97 9.61 2.38
N TRP A 482 -38.52 9.31 1.16
CA TRP A 482 -39.31 8.60 0.15
C TRP A 482 -39.76 7.19 0.58
N GLN A 483 -39.05 6.55 1.51
CA GLN A 483 -39.40 5.21 2.02
C GLN A 483 -40.73 5.22 2.78
N ARG A 484 -41.21 6.38 3.23
CA ARG A 484 -42.56 6.56 3.82
C ARG A 484 -43.67 6.44 2.78
N SER A 485 -43.37 6.76 1.52
CA SER A 485 -44.35 6.78 0.41
C SER A 485 -44.44 5.46 -0.35
N GLY A 486 -43.55 4.50 -0.08
CA GLY A 486 -43.62 3.15 -0.63
C GLY A 486 -42.25 2.52 -0.87
N SER A 487 -42.23 1.44 -1.65
CA SER A 487 -41.03 0.69 -2.02
C SER A 487 -41.03 0.29 -3.51
N CYS A 488 -39.82 0.04 -4.02
CA CYS A 488 -39.61 -0.48 -5.37
C CYS A 488 -39.74 -2.01 -5.42
N PRO A 489 -40.32 -2.58 -6.50
CA PRO A 489 -40.44 -4.02 -6.65
C PRO A 489 -39.06 -4.71 -6.77
N GLU A 490 -39.02 -6.02 -6.51
CA GLU A 490 -37.80 -6.81 -6.73
C GLU A 490 -37.35 -6.78 -8.20
N GLY A 491 -36.04 -6.88 -8.43
CA GLY A 491 -35.44 -6.74 -9.77
C GLY A 491 -35.35 -5.30 -10.29
N THR A 492 -35.71 -4.30 -9.47
CA THR A 492 -35.55 -2.88 -9.80
C THR A 492 -34.67 -2.16 -8.79
N ILE A 493 -34.10 -1.01 -9.18
CA ILE A 493 -33.35 -0.10 -8.32
C ILE A 493 -34.08 1.26 -8.27
N PRO A 494 -34.20 1.91 -7.11
CA PRO A 494 -34.76 3.25 -7.01
C PRO A 494 -33.75 4.30 -7.48
N ILE A 495 -34.20 5.22 -8.34
CA ILE A 495 -33.40 6.34 -8.84
C ILE A 495 -34.23 7.63 -8.71
N ARG A 496 -33.66 8.69 -8.11
CA ARG A 496 -34.32 9.99 -8.10
C ARG A 496 -34.42 10.55 -9.52
N ARG A 497 -35.64 10.84 -9.97
CA ARG A 497 -35.90 11.45 -11.28
C ARG A 497 -35.36 12.88 -11.33
N ILE A 498 -34.56 13.16 -12.36
CA ILE A 498 -34.06 14.50 -12.65
C ILE A 498 -35.14 15.25 -13.42
N GLN A 499 -35.51 16.43 -12.93
CA GLN A 499 -36.59 17.24 -13.49
C GLN A 499 -36.05 18.40 -14.33
N LYS A 500 -36.89 18.97 -15.21
CA LYS A 500 -36.55 20.16 -16.02
C LYS A 500 -36.03 21.31 -15.15
N LYS A 501 -36.66 21.53 -13.98
CA LYS A 501 -36.24 22.55 -13.01
C LYS A 501 -34.82 22.32 -12.47
N ASP A 502 -34.33 21.08 -12.43
CA ASP A 502 -32.98 20.76 -11.95
C ASP A 502 -31.93 21.18 -12.96
N LEU A 503 -32.18 20.91 -14.25
CA LEU A 503 -31.29 21.32 -15.34
C LEU A 503 -31.27 22.83 -15.54
N LEU A 504 -32.36 23.54 -15.24
CA LEU A 504 -32.43 25.00 -15.34
C LEU A 504 -31.62 25.73 -14.26
N ARG A 505 -31.31 25.08 -13.12
CA ARG A 505 -30.44 25.64 -12.08
C ARG A 505 -28.95 25.41 -12.38
N ALA A 506 -28.64 24.45 -13.26
CA ALA A 506 -27.28 24.08 -13.56
C ALA A 506 -26.54 25.19 -14.30
N ALA A 507 -25.29 25.48 -13.89
CA ALA A 507 -24.43 26.40 -14.62
C ALA A 507 -24.10 25.89 -16.05
N SER A 508 -24.08 24.57 -16.25
CA SER A 508 -23.86 23.93 -17.55
C SER A 508 -24.62 22.60 -17.65
N LEU A 509 -25.35 22.42 -18.76
CA LEU A 509 -26.01 21.14 -19.08
C LEU A 509 -25.01 20.01 -19.36
N GLN A 510 -23.81 20.35 -19.84
CA GLN A 510 -22.76 19.37 -20.13
C GLN A 510 -22.12 18.86 -18.85
N HIS A 511 -21.95 19.72 -17.86
CA HIS A 511 -21.32 19.40 -16.57
C HIS A 511 -22.32 19.15 -15.43
N PHE A 512 -23.62 19.04 -15.72
CA PHE A 512 -24.62 18.76 -14.69
C PHE A 512 -24.27 17.50 -13.88
N GLY A 513 -24.31 17.63 -12.55
CA GLY A 513 -23.99 16.57 -11.61
C GLY A 513 -22.49 16.34 -11.40
N ARG A 514 -21.58 17.03 -12.10
CA ARG A 514 -20.13 16.87 -11.89
C ARG A 514 -19.62 17.83 -10.82
N LYS A 515 -18.65 17.39 -10.03
CA LYS A 515 -17.86 18.31 -9.22
C LYS A 515 -17.01 19.20 -10.15
N PRO A 516 -16.81 20.49 -9.83
CA PRO A 516 -15.89 21.36 -10.58
C PRO A 516 -14.46 20.79 -10.55
N PRO A 517 -13.67 20.92 -11.65
CA PRO A 517 -12.31 20.40 -11.71
C PRO A 517 -11.46 20.95 -10.57
N SER A 518 -10.75 20.06 -9.87
CA SER A 518 -9.76 20.47 -8.86
C SER A 518 -8.45 20.78 -9.55
N HIS A 519 -7.91 21.98 -9.34
CA HIS A 519 -6.52 22.28 -9.68
C HIS A 519 -5.72 22.33 -8.38
N PRO A 520 -4.60 21.58 -8.25
CA PRO A 520 -3.67 21.77 -7.14
C PRO A 520 -3.21 23.22 -7.14
N LEU A 521 -3.24 23.89 -5.99
CA LEU A 521 -2.57 25.18 -5.87
C LEU A 521 -1.07 24.95 -6.08
N GLN A 522 -0.49 25.58 -7.10
CA GLN A 522 0.97 25.65 -7.24
C GLN A 522 1.51 26.49 -6.08
N GLU A 523 2.11 25.85 -5.09
CA GLU A 523 2.69 26.54 -3.95
C GLU A 523 4.13 26.98 -4.24
N ASN A 524 4.33 28.31 -4.29
CA ASN A 524 5.60 28.97 -4.03
C ASN A 524 5.58 29.70 -2.66
N THR A 525 4.64 29.39 -1.75
CA THR A 525 4.42 30.27 -0.58
C THR A 525 3.89 29.66 0.72
N ILE A 526 3.82 28.34 0.90
CA ILE A 526 3.55 27.75 2.23
C ILE A 526 4.68 26.78 2.57
N GLU A 527 5.18 26.84 3.81
CA GLU A 527 6.29 26.00 4.27
C GLU A 527 5.93 24.50 4.13
N PRO A 528 6.76 23.70 3.44
CA PRO A 528 6.42 22.35 2.99
C PRO A 528 6.60 21.27 4.08
N ASP A 529 6.25 21.54 5.33
CA ASP A 529 6.62 20.66 6.44
C ASP A 529 5.52 19.66 6.87
N LYS A 530 4.43 19.50 6.10
CA LYS A 530 3.30 18.61 6.49
C LYS A 530 2.64 17.79 5.38
N SER A 531 3.12 17.82 4.13
CA SER A 531 2.55 17.01 3.03
C SER A 531 3.47 15.89 2.54
N VAL A 532 4.51 15.57 3.33
CA VAL A 532 5.43 14.49 3.03
C VAL A 532 5.02 13.27 3.85
N GLY A 533 4.33 12.32 3.20
CA GLY A 533 4.27 10.97 3.75
C GLY A 533 5.70 10.46 3.99
N PRO A 534 5.93 9.54 4.94
CA PRO A 534 7.27 9.21 5.48
C PRO A 534 8.36 8.74 4.48
N ASN A 535 8.09 8.75 3.17
CA ASN A 535 9.01 8.35 2.09
C ASN A 535 9.09 9.32 0.88
N GLY A 536 8.58 10.56 0.96
CA GLY A 536 8.70 11.52 -0.16
C GLY A 536 7.85 11.18 -1.39
N THR A 537 6.77 10.42 -1.21
CA THR A 537 5.77 10.13 -2.25
C THR A 537 4.64 11.16 -2.24
N ASP A 538 4.28 11.71 -3.40
CA ASP A 538 3.16 12.65 -3.57
C ASP A 538 1.80 11.96 -3.31
N VAL A 539 1.38 11.87 -2.05
CA VAL A 539 0.07 11.35 -1.64
C VAL A 539 -1.03 12.33 -2.06
N PRO A 540 -2.22 11.91 -2.55
CA PRO A 540 -3.29 12.80 -3.06
C PRO A 540 -4.03 13.59 -1.96
N VAL A 541 -3.27 14.29 -1.13
CA VAL A 541 -3.69 15.10 0.02
C VAL A 541 -3.03 16.47 -0.10
N GLY A 542 -3.82 17.49 -0.36
CA GLY A 542 -3.32 18.85 -0.54
C GLY A 542 -4.45 19.86 -0.73
N PRO A 543 -4.13 21.16 -0.69
CA PRO A 543 -5.14 22.20 -0.86
C PRO A 543 -5.69 22.18 -2.30
N GLU A 544 -7.01 22.06 -2.41
CA GLU A 544 -7.74 22.05 -3.68
C GLU A 544 -8.39 23.41 -3.89
N THR A 545 -8.24 24.01 -5.09
CA THR A 545 -8.91 25.29 -5.39
C THR A 545 -10.41 25.22 -5.14
N ASN A 546 -10.96 26.27 -4.51
CA ASN A 546 -12.39 26.41 -4.18
C ASN A 546 -12.93 25.34 -3.21
N ARG A 547 -12.08 24.56 -2.54
CA ARG A 547 -12.50 23.51 -1.60
C ARG A 547 -11.72 23.57 -0.30
N SER A 548 -12.43 23.41 0.80
CA SER A 548 -11.85 23.36 2.14
C SER A 548 -12.25 22.05 2.81
N LYS A 549 -11.25 21.31 3.31
CA LYS A 549 -11.44 20.02 3.97
C LYS A 549 -11.06 20.10 5.44
N ALA A 550 -11.76 19.33 6.26
CA ALA A 550 -11.41 19.09 7.65
C ALA A 550 -11.65 17.59 7.93
N VAL A 551 -10.58 16.80 7.89
CA VAL A 551 -10.65 15.33 7.87
C VAL A 551 -9.65 14.67 8.83
N LEU A 552 -9.98 13.45 9.27
CA LEU A 552 -9.00 12.48 9.72
C LEU A 552 -8.48 11.74 8.50
N LEU A 553 -7.18 11.74 8.32
CA LEU A 553 -6.44 11.08 7.27
C LEU A 553 -5.80 9.81 7.82
N SER A 554 -5.92 8.70 7.11
CA SER A 554 -5.05 7.54 7.29
C SER A 554 -4.31 7.27 5.99
N TYR A 555 -2.99 7.07 6.11
CA TYR A 555 -2.06 6.88 5.00
C TYR A 555 -1.25 5.59 5.13
N GLU A 556 -1.75 4.60 5.88
CA GLU A 556 -1.19 3.24 5.83
C GLU A 556 -1.18 2.73 4.38
N TYR A 557 -0.13 2.00 4.00
CA TYR A 557 0.25 1.81 2.61
C TYR A 557 -0.82 1.21 1.70
N GLN A 558 -1.72 0.36 2.20
CA GLN A 558 -2.85 -0.15 1.42
C GLN A 558 -4.11 -0.48 2.24
N PHE A 559 -5.24 0.12 1.84
CA PHE A 559 -6.59 -0.19 2.36
C PHE A 559 -7.40 -0.98 1.34
N LEU A 560 -8.04 -2.04 1.82
CA LEU A 560 -9.14 -2.72 1.15
C LEU A 560 -10.50 -2.12 1.53
N GLY A 561 -10.57 -1.20 2.49
CA GLY A 561 -11.82 -0.52 2.79
C GLY A 561 -11.72 0.51 3.90
N ALA A 562 -12.76 1.32 4.00
CA ALA A 562 -12.97 2.32 5.03
C ALA A 562 -14.44 2.30 5.46
N SER A 563 -14.67 2.48 6.76
CA SER A 563 -16.00 2.51 7.36
C SER A 563 -16.08 3.59 8.42
N GLY A 564 -17.27 4.14 8.61
CA GLY A 564 -17.54 5.14 9.63
C GLY A 564 -19.03 5.44 9.73
N ALA A 565 -19.41 6.02 10.87
CA ALA A 565 -20.76 6.52 11.12
C ALA A 565 -20.73 8.04 11.18
N ILE A 566 -21.35 8.67 10.19
CA ILE A 566 -21.32 10.11 9.99
C ILE A 566 -22.59 10.70 10.58
N ASN A 567 -22.49 11.66 11.50
CA ASN A 567 -23.69 12.34 11.97
C ASN A 567 -24.25 13.28 10.88
N VAL A 568 -25.57 13.34 10.77
CA VAL A 568 -26.26 14.07 9.70
C VAL A 568 -26.71 15.43 10.21
N TRP A 569 -26.35 16.50 9.48
CA TRP A 569 -26.73 17.88 9.78
C TRP A 569 -27.35 18.56 8.56
N LYS A 570 -28.01 19.69 8.82
CA LYS A 570 -28.51 20.60 7.80
C LYS A 570 -27.73 21.94 7.86
N PRO A 571 -26.48 21.98 7.37
CA PRO A 571 -25.70 23.22 7.33
C PRO A 571 -26.33 24.27 6.42
N THR A 572 -26.13 25.54 6.75
CA THR A 572 -26.46 26.66 5.86
C THR A 572 -25.36 26.82 4.81
N VAL A 573 -25.74 26.99 3.54
CA VAL A 573 -24.82 27.33 2.44
C VAL A 573 -25.07 28.77 1.99
N ASP A 574 -24.02 29.54 1.75
CA ASP A 574 -24.05 30.98 1.42
C ASP A 574 -24.54 31.22 -0.01
N LEU A 575 -23.93 30.54 -0.98
CA LEU A 575 -24.28 30.66 -2.40
C LEU A 575 -25.07 29.44 -2.91
N PRO A 576 -25.90 29.60 -3.95
CA PRO A 576 -26.65 28.48 -4.52
C PRO A 576 -25.76 27.34 -5.06
N ASP A 577 -24.56 27.67 -5.53
CA ASP A 577 -23.56 26.74 -6.08
C ASP A 577 -22.57 26.22 -5.03
N ASP A 578 -22.60 26.74 -3.80
CA ASP A 578 -21.86 26.18 -2.68
C ASP A 578 -22.45 24.83 -2.25
N TYR A 579 -21.61 23.97 -1.69
CA TYR A 579 -22.07 22.76 -1.02
C TYR A 579 -21.27 22.46 0.24
N SER A 580 -21.90 21.74 1.16
CA SER A 580 -21.29 21.22 2.38
C SER A 580 -21.62 19.74 2.53
N SER A 581 -20.64 18.95 2.98
CA SER A 581 -20.75 17.50 3.05
C SER A 581 -20.05 16.92 4.27
N GLY A 582 -20.54 15.78 4.72
CA GLY A 582 -19.85 14.85 5.61
C GLY A 582 -19.73 13.49 4.92
N GLN A 583 -18.51 13.01 4.70
CA GLN A 583 -18.27 11.87 3.81
C GLN A 583 -16.99 11.08 4.16
N ILE A 584 -16.86 9.94 3.50
CA ILE A 584 -15.67 9.08 3.51
C ILE A 584 -15.11 9.04 2.09
N TRP A 585 -13.79 9.14 1.97
CA TRP A 585 -13.06 8.96 0.72
C TRP A 585 -12.12 7.77 0.82
N LEU A 586 -12.00 7.03 -0.27
CA LEU A 586 -10.89 6.13 -0.53
C LEU A 586 -10.22 6.57 -1.82
N LYS A 587 -8.91 6.84 -1.75
CA LYS A 587 -8.13 7.37 -2.87
C LYS A 587 -6.91 6.51 -3.19
N SER A 588 -6.54 6.49 -4.47
CA SER A 588 -5.33 5.81 -4.96
C SER A 588 -4.75 6.55 -6.17
N GLY A 589 -3.45 6.85 -6.18
CA GLY A 589 -2.79 7.64 -7.22
C GLY A 589 -1.87 8.72 -6.64
N ASN A 590 -1.61 9.79 -7.38
CA ASN A 590 -0.80 10.92 -6.94
C ASN A 590 -1.61 12.23 -6.88
N LEU A 591 -1.05 13.32 -6.34
CA LEU A 591 -1.71 14.64 -6.22
C LEU A 591 -2.37 15.17 -7.50
N SER A 592 -1.80 14.86 -8.67
CA SER A 592 -2.27 15.40 -9.96
C SER A 592 -3.25 14.49 -10.70
N ASN A 593 -3.22 13.19 -10.40
CA ASN A 593 -4.00 12.17 -11.05
C ASN A 593 -4.24 10.99 -10.09
N TYR A 594 -5.46 10.89 -9.58
CA TYR A 594 -5.86 9.85 -8.65
C TYR A 594 -7.28 9.38 -8.92
N ASP A 595 -7.52 8.16 -8.50
CA ASP A 595 -8.83 7.55 -8.43
C ASP A 595 -9.42 7.82 -7.03
N SER A 596 -10.72 8.06 -6.96
CA SER A 596 -11.45 8.28 -5.72
C SER A 596 -12.82 7.61 -5.78
N VAL A 597 -13.25 6.99 -4.68
CA VAL A 597 -14.63 6.59 -4.43
C VAL A 597 -15.11 7.20 -3.11
N GLU A 598 -16.33 7.71 -3.12
CA GLU A 598 -16.85 8.63 -2.12
C GLU A 598 -18.30 8.32 -1.78
N SER A 599 -18.64 8.38 -0.50
CA SER A 599 -20.03 8.33 -0.05
C SER A 599 -20.24 9.02 1.29
N GLY A 600 -21.42 9.58 1.48
CA GLY A 600 -21.80 10.31 2.68
C GLY A 600 -23.13 11.04 2.51
N TRP A 601 -23.26 12.19 3.17
CA TRP A 601 -24.34 13.14 2.97
C TRP A 601 -23.83 14.49 2.46
N VAL A 602 -24.65 15.17 1.66
CA VAL A 602 -24.34 16.50 1.11
C VAL A 602 -25.58 17.40 1.13
N VAL A 603 -25.38 18.69 1.39
CA VAL A 603 -26.36 19.76 1.13
C VAL A 603 -25.87 20.55 -0.09
N TYR A 604 -26.60 20.46 -1.20
CA TYR A 604 -26.22 21.11 -2.46
C TYR A 604 -27.43 21.67 -3.23
N PRO A 605 -27.84 22.93 -2.98
CA PRO A 605 -29.05 23.50 -3.57
C PRO A 605 -29.03 23.61 -5.10
N ALA A 606 -27.91 23.93 -5.74
CA ALA A 606 -27.84 23.96 -7.21
C ALA A 606 -28.24 22.61 -7.82
N LEU A 607 -27.74 21.50 -7.26
CA LEU A 607 -28.02 20.16 -7.76
C LEU A 607 -29.44 19.70 -7.42
N TYR A 608 -29.87 19.81 -6.15
CA TYR A 608 -31.12 19.20 -5.68
C TYR A 608 -32.31 20.15 -5.55
N GLY A 609 -32.07 21.46 -5.54
CA GLY A 609 -33.11 22.49 -5.48
C GLY A 609 -33.69 22.76 -4.10
N ASN A 610 -33.10 22.18 -3.06
CA ASN A 610 -33.41 22.45 -1.66
C ASN A 610 -32.16 22.32 -0.79
N ASP A 611 -32.33 22.62 0.49
CA ASP A 611 -31.30 22.63 1.52
C ASP A 611 -31.33 21.36 2.40
N GLN A 612 -32.10 20.33 2.02
CA GLN A 612 -32.16 19.08 2.78
C GLN A 612 -30.86 18.28 2.58
N PRO A 613 -30.29 17.69 3.64
CA PRO A 613 -29.16 16.79 3.49
C PRO A 613 -29.58 15.54 2.74
N ARG A 614 -28.76 15.14 1.78
CA ARG A 614 -29.05 14.04 0.86
C ARG A 614 -27.91 13.04 0.86
N SER A 615 -28.24 11.76 0.91
CA SER A 615 -27.24 10.70 0.72
C SER A 615 -26.70 10.75 -0.69
N PHE A 616 -25.39 10.64 -0.86
CA PHE A 616 -24.79 10.63 -2.20
C PHE A 616 -23.68 9.59 -2.33
N ILE A 617 -23.37 9.32 -3.59
CA ILE A 617 -22.16 8.63 -4.01
C ILE A 617 -21.44 9.48 -5.04
N HIS A 618 -20.13 9.34 -5.11
CA HIS A 618 -19.31 9.95 -6.14
C HIS A 618 -18.10 9.04 -6.44
N TRP A 619 -17.56 9.12 -7.65
CA TRP A 619 -16.30 8.47 -8.00
C TRP A 619 -15.57 9.25 -9.08
N THR A 620 -14.26 9.10 -9.21
CA THR A 620 -13.45 9.64 -10.30
C THR A 620 -12.26 8.70 -10.56
N SER A 621 -11.79 8.62 -11.81
CA SER A 621 -10.56 7.94 -12.20
C SER A 621 -9.47 8.91 -12.70
N ASP A 622 -9.74 10.22 -12.61
CA ASP A 622 -8.86 11.26 -13.14
C ASP A 622 -8.91 12.54 -12.30
N ALA A 623 -8.89 12.45 -10.97
CA ALA A 623 -8.85 13.60 -10.08
C ALA A 623 -9.89 14.71 -10.41
N TYR A 624 -11.13 14.32 -10.73
CA TYR A 624 -12.25 15.21 -11.09
C TYR A 624 -12.07 16.02 -12.39
N HIS A 625 -11.10 15.68 -13.25
CA HIS A 625 -10.88 16.41 -14.51
C HIS A 625 -12.02 16.19 -15.49
N THR A 626 -12.34 14.94 -15.82
CA THR A 626 -13.35 14.60 -16.84
C THR A 626 -14.32 13.52 -16.40
N THR A 627 -13.99 12.73 -15.37
CA THR A 627 -14.83 11.65 -14.86
C THR A 627 -15.50 12.03 -13.54
N GLY A 628 -16.57 11.29 -13.22
CA GLY A 628 -17.29 11.45 -11.98
C GLY A 628 -18.48 12.39 -12.03
N CYS A 629 -19.46 12.04 -11.21
CA CYS A 629 -20.65 12.81 -10.95
C CYS A 629 -21.30 12.34 -9.64
N PHE A 630 -22.16 13.17 -9.08
CA PHE A 630 -23.00 12.82 -7.95
C PHE A 630 -24.06 11.79 -8.36
N ASP A 631 -24.31 10.85 -7.45
CA ASP A 631 -25.34 9.84 -7.55
C ASP A 631 -25.20 8.97 -8.82
N LEU A 632 -26.33 8.68 -9.48
CA LEU A 632 -26.40 7.94 -10.73
C LEU A 632 -26.59 8.87 -11.94
N THR A 633 -26.19 10.15 -11.82
CA THR A 633 -26.34 11.14 -12.91
C THR A 633 -25.43 10.84 -14.11
N CYS A 634 -24.43 9.98 -13.92
CA CYS A 634 -23.55 9.42 -14.93
C CYS A 634 -23.29 7.94 -14.63
N ALA A 635 -22.82 7.21 -15.63
CA ALA A 635 -22.57 5.77 -15.53
C ALA A 635 -21.32 5.47 -14.70
N GLY A 636 -21.36 4.45 -13.84
CA GLY A 636 -20.18 3.91 -13.15
C GLY A 636 -20.50 3.06 -11.92
N PHE A 637 -21.47 3.46 -11.10
CA PHE A 637 -21.89 2.66 -9.95
C PHE A 637 -22.98 1.65 -10.32
N VAL A 638 -22.74 0.37 -10.06
CA VAL A 638 -23.72 -0.71 -10.27
C VAL A 638 -24.51 -0.90 -8.98
N GLN A 639 -25.75 -0.44 -8.96
CA GLN A 639 -26.65 -0.64 -7.84
C GLN A 639 -27.36 -2.00 -7.95
N THR A 640 -27.49 -2.70 -6.82
CA THR A 640 -28.05 -4.05 -6.76
C THR A 640 -29.27 -4.17 -5.87
N ASN A 641 -29.47 -3.26 -4.92
CA ASN A 641 -30.63 -3.28 -4.02
C ASN A 641 -31.75 -2.32 -4.46
N ASN A 642 -32.95 -2.58 -3.94
CA ASN A 642 -34.15 -1.78 -4.17
C ASN A 642 -34.56 -0.90 -2.97
N LYS A 643 -33.68 -0.75 -1.97
CA LYS A 643 -34.01 -0.16 -0.65
C LYS A 643 -33.47 1.26 -0.46
N ILE A 644 -32.35 1.59 -1.11
CA ILE A 644 -31.63 2.86 -0.92
C ILE A 644 -31.58 3.60 -2.25
N SER A 645 -31.92 4.89 -2.25
CA SER A 645 -31.83 5.76 -3.44
C SER A 645 -30.89 6.92 -3.17
N PHE A 646 -29.83 7.07 -3.96
CA PHE A 646 -28.95 8.24 -3.86
C PHE A 646 -29.63 9.52 -4.37
N GLY A 647 -29.15 10.66 -3.89
CA GLY A 647 -29.72 11.97 -4.13
C GLY A 647 -31.02 12.27 -3.39
N THR A 648 -31.51 11.37 -2.50
CA THR A 648 -32.78 11.55 -1.76
C THR A 648 -32.59 12.12 -0.36
N ALA A 649 -33.60 12.84 0.14
CA ALA A 649 -33.51 13.55 1.41
C ALA A 649 -33.49 12.61 2.62
N LEU A 650 -32.65 12.97 3.60
CA LEU A 650 -32.47 12.26 4.86
C LEU A 650 -33.27 12.95 5.98
N ASP A 651 -33.95 12.14 6.78
CA ASP A 651 -34.71 12.59 7.95
C ASP A 651 -34.81 11.47 9.00
N PRO A 652 -34.68 11.77 10.30
CA PRO A 652 -34.40 13.08 10.91
C PRO A 652 -32.92 13.52 10.81
N VAL A 653 -32.67 14.79 11.12
CA VAL A 653 -31.32 15.40 11.18
C VAL A 653 -30.94 15.78 12.62
N SER A 654 -29.65 15.84 12.90
CA SER A 654 -29.12 16.20 14.22
C SER A 654 -29.39 17.67 14.54
N VAL A 655 -29.54 17.96 15.84
CA VAL A 655 -29.77 19.33 16.34
C VAL A 655 -28.85 19.64 17.52
N ALA A 656 -28.42 20.89 17.63
CA ALA A 656 -27.50 21.33 18.68
C ALA A 656 -28.13 21.10 20.06
N SER A 657 -27.38 20.47 20.96
CA SER A 657 -27.81 20.10 22.31
C SER A 657 -29.08 19.24 22.36
N GLY A 658 -29.40 18.52 21.28
CA GLY A 658 -30.55 17.62 21.21
C GLY A 658 -30.21 16.28 20.52
N PRO A 659 -31.22 15.57 19.99
CA PRO A 659 -31.02 14.26 19.36
C PRO A 659 -29.97 14.30 18.25
N GLN A 660 -29.10 13.29 18.24
CA GLN A 660 -28.07 13.07 17.22
C GLN A 660 -28.45 11.86 16.36
N TYR A 661 -28.28 11.99 15.05
CA TYR A 661 -28.61 10.94 14.08
C TYR A 661 -27.45 10.68 13.15
N GLU A 662 -27.24 9.40 12.82
CA GLU A 662 -26.05 8.94 12.10
C GLU A 662 -26.43 8.09 10.87
N ILE A 663 -25.59 8.16 9.85
CA ILE A 663 -25.58 7.22 8.73
C ILE A 663 -24.29 6.39 8.77
N GLY A 664 -24.44 5.06 8.72
CA GLY A 664 -23.32 4.15 8.51
C GLY A 664 -22.91 4.13 7.05
N VAL A 665 -21.62 4.25 6.77
CA VAL A 665 -21.05 4.13 5.43
C VAL A 665 -19.85 3.21 5.53
N SER A 666 -19.84 2.14 4.72
CA SER A 666 -18.69 1.24 4.58
C SER A 666 -18.41 1.00 3.11
N ILE A 667 -17.20 1.33 2.67
CA ILE A 667 -16.72 1.10 1.32
C ILE A 667 -15.58 0.09 1.39
N TYR A 668 -15.66 -1.01 0.65
CA TYR A 668 -14.63 -2.05 0.67
C TYR A 668 -14.51 -2.80 -0.65
N MET A 669 -13.30 -3.18 -1.02
CA MET A 669 -13.01 -3.97 -2.21
C MET A 669 -13.27 -5.46 -1.95
N ASP A 670 -13.94 -6.12 -2.89
CA ASP A 670 -13.92 -7.57 -3.03
C ASP A 670 -12.59 -8.01 -3.67
N PRO A 671 -11.69 -8.69 -2.93
CA PRO A 671 -10.36 -9.02 -3.44
C PRO A 671 -10.38 -10.03 -4.60
N VAL A 672 -11.51 -10.71 -4.83
CA VAL A 672 -11.67 -11.67 -5.94
C VAL A 672 -12.05 -10.97 -7.24
N THR A 673 -12.89 -9.94 -7.15
CA THR A 673 -13.46 -9.27 -8.33
C THR A 673 -12.90 -7.86 -8.56
N SER A 674 -12.13 -7.32 -7.61
CA SER A 674 -11.69 -5.93 -7.55
C SER A 674 -12.83 -4.90 -7.54
N ASN A 675 -14.06 -5.33 -7.22
CA ASN A 675 -15.22 -4.45 -7.15
C ASN A 675 -15.30 -3.76 -5.79
N TRP A 676 -15.44 -2.44 -5.76
CA TRP A 676 -15.63 -1.67 -4.52
C TRP A 676 -17.09 -1.64 -4.13
N TRP A 677 -17.45 -2.43 -3.13
CA TRP A 677 -18.78 -2.50 -2.55
C TRP A 677 -19.04 -1.33 -1.59
N LEU A 678 -20.29 -0.88 -1.58
CA LEU A 678 -20.82 0.12 -0.67
C LEU A 678 -21.96 -0.48 0.15
N ASP A 679 -21.78 -0.48 1.47
CA ASP A 679 -22.82 -0.71 2.45
C ASP A 679 -23.24 0.63 3.06
N TYR A 680 -24.55 0.82 3.22
CA TYR A 680 -25.15 2.06 3.71
C TYR A 680 -26.16 1.78 4.84
N GLY A 681 -26.19 2.64 5.85
CA GLY A 681 -27.07 2.51 7.01
C GLY A 681 -26.68 1.33 7.91
N SER A 682 -27.68 0.57 8.36
CA SER A 682 -27.53 -0.66 9.16
C SER A 682 -27.03 -1.85 8.33
N GLU A 683 -25.85 -1.70 7.71
CA GLU A 683 -25.16 -2.73 6.91
C GLU A 683 -25.96 -3.19 5.66
N THR A 684 -26.76 -2.31 5.08
CA THR A 684 -27.49 -2.63 3.84
C THR A 684 -26.54 -2.53 2.65
N LYS A 685 -26.24 -3.67 2.01
CA LYS A 685 -25.46 -3.69 0.76
C LYS A 685 -26.21 -3.00 -0.36
N VAL A 686 -25.62 -1.98 -0.95
CA VAL A 686 -26.29 -1.14 -1.96
C VAL A 686 -25.88 -1.49 -3.38
N GLY A 687 -24.58 -1.65 -3.60
CA GLY A 687 -24.01 -1.85 -4.92
C GLY A 687 -22.51 -1.69 -4.88
N TYR A 688 -21.89 -1.55 -6.06
CA TYR A 688 -20.45 -1.47 -6.18
C TYR A 688 -19.98 -0.65 -7.38
N TRP A 689 -18.76 -0.10 -7.27
CA TRP A 689 -18.01 0.40 -8.43
C TRP A 689 -17.11 -0.71 -8.98
N PRO A 690 -17.24 -1.09 -10.26
CA PRO A 690 -16.37 -2.09 -10.85
C PRO A 690 -14.90 -1.64 -10.90
N GLY A 691 -13.98 -2.52 -10.50
CA GLY A 691 -12.54 -2.24 -10.50
C GLY A 691 -11.99 -1.80 -11.86
N THR A 692 -12.64 -2.24 -12.94
CA THR A 692 -12.29 -1.88 -14.33
C THR A 692 -12.47 -0.39 -14.66
N LEU A 693 -13.15 0.39 -13.81
CA LEU A 693 -13.26 1.84 -13.97
C LEU A 693 -11.98 2.58 -13.56
N PHE A 694 -11.12 1.92 -12.80
CA PHE A 694 -10.01 2.53 -12.07
C PHE A 694 -8.65 2.08 -12.60
N GLN A 695 -7.67 2.96 -12.56
CA GLN A 695 -6.28 2.68 -12.91
C GLN A 695 -5.46 2.26 -11.68
N ASN A 696 -5.73 2.90 -10.55
CA ASN A 696 -5.05 2.79 -9.27
C ASN A 696 -5.92 2.09 -8.21
N LEU A 697 -7.22 2.41 -8.14
CA LEU A 697 -8.17 1.75 -7.23
C LEU A 697 -8.54 0.33 -7.68
N ASN A 698 -7.99 -0.21 -8.77
CA ASN A 698 -8.23 -1.60 -9.17
C ASN A 698 -7.51 -2.63 -8.28
N PHE A 699 -6.59 -2.20 -7.40
CA PHE A 699 -5.86 -3.05 -6.45
C PHE A 699 -6.15 -2.71 -4.98
N SER A 700 -5.97 -1.44 -4.58
CA SER A 700 -6.20 -0.96 -3.21
C SER A 700 -6.28 0.55 -3.18
N ALA A 701 -6.81 1.11 -2.09
CA ALA A 701 -6.63 2.52 -1.77
C ALA A 701 -5.30 2.70 -1.01
N ILE A 702 -4.70 3.89 -1.10
CA ILE A 702 -3.49 4.27 -0.33
C ILE A 702 -3.80 5.38 0.68
N VAL A 703 -4.99 5.97 0.58
CA VAL A 703 -5.49 7.01 1.48
C VAL A 703 -6.95 6.72 1.79
N ALA A 704 -7.30 6.82 3.08
CA ALA A 704 -8.66 6.89 3.55
C ALA A 704 -8.87 8.21 4.31
N GLU A 705 -9.94 8.94 3.99
CA GLU A 705 -10.31 10.20 4.64
C GLU A 705 -11.71 10.07 5.25
N TRP A 706 -11.90 10.62 6.45
CA TRP A 706 -13.20 10.76 7.12
C TRP A 706 -13.37 12.21 7.54
N GLY A 707 -14.50 12.85 7.24
CA GLY A 707 -14.76 14.20 7.76
C GLY A 707 -15.63 15.05 6.84
N GLY A 708 -15.33 16.35 6.78
CA GLY A 708 -16.13 17.35 6.07
C GLY A 708 -15.41 18.00 4.89
N GLU A 709 -16.20 18.37 3.89
CA GLU A 709 -15.75 19.18 2.74
C GLU A 709 -16.78 20.29 2.47
N VAL A 710 -16.29 21.51 2.29
CA VAL A 710 -17.04 22.67 1.77
C VAL A 710 -16.46 23.05 0.41
N TYR A 711 -17.35 23.28 -0.55
CA TYR A 711 -17.01 23.91 -1.83
C TYR A 711 -17.62 25.30 -1.90
N SER A 712 -16.81 26.27 -2.32
CA SER A 712 -17.24 27.61 -2.69
C SER A 712 -16.21 28.28 -3.58
N SER A 713 -16.66 29.09 -4.55
CA SER A 713 -15.77 29.94 -5.37
C SER A 713 -14.99 31.00 -4.57
N ARG A 714 -15.32 31.19 -3.29
CA ARG A 714 -14.67 32.14 -2.37
C ARG A 714 -13.66 31.49 -1.41
N VAL A 715 -13.58 30.16 -1.37
CA VAL A 715 -12.62 29.42 -0.53
C VAL A 715 -11.22 29.51 -1.13
N LEU A 716 -10.19 29.67 -0.29
CA LEU A 716 -8.79 29.83 -0.72
C LEU A 716 -8.58 30.95 -1.76
N ASN A 717 -9.46 31.96 -1.76
CA ASN A 717 -9.39 33.12 -2.63
C ASN A 717 -9.04 34.36 -1.81
N SER A 718 -7.78 34.78 -1.85
CA SER A 718 -7.27 35.94 -1.08
C SER A 718 -7.87 37.29 -1.47
N GLN A 719 -8.64 37.35 -2.56
CA GLN A 719 -9.25 38.58 -3.09
C GLN A 719 -10.74 38.69 -2.76
N ALA A 720 -11.35 37.63 -2.22
CA ALA A 720 -12.76 37.59 -1.86
C ALA A 720 -12.95 37.46 -0.35
N ASN A 721 -14.07 37.97 0.17
CA ASN A 721 -14.49 37.62 1.52
C ASN A 721 -14.79 36.12 1.55
N HIS A 722 -14.28 35.43 2.58
CA HIS A 722 -14.52 33.99 2.74
C HIS A 722 -16.03 33.70 2.84
N THR A 723 -16.44 32.53 2.34
CA THR A 723 -17.85 32.10 2.36
C THR A 723 -18.39 31.96 3.79
N THR A 724 -19.69 32.21 3.98
CA THR A 724 -20.39 31.90 5.24
C THR A 724 -21.00 30.50 5.26
N THR A 725 -20.69 29.67 4.25
CA THR A 725 -21.11 28.28 4.20
C THR A 725 -20.58 27.49 5.40
N GLN A 726 -21.46 26.79 6.08
CA GLN A 726 -21.14 26.01 7.27
C GLN A 726 -20.63 24.61 6.90
N MET A 727 -19.60 24.12 7.59
CA MET A 727 -19.18 22.73 7.53
C MET A 727 -19.84 21.91 8.65
N GLY A 728 -20.46 20.77 8.30
CA GLY A 728 -21.09 19.89 9.29
C GLY A 728 -22.25 20.58 10.01
N SER A 729 -22.13 20.79 11.33
CA SER A 729 -23.11 21.53 12.13
C SER A 729 -22.94 23.05 12.09
N GLY A 730 -21.84 23.55 11.52
CA GLY A 730 -21.43 24.95 11.61
C GLY A 730 -20.70 25.32 12.89
N ALA A 731 -20.68 24.45 13.91
CA ALA A 731 -19.92 24.66 15.13
C ALA A 731 -18.47 24.14 14.98
N PHE A 732 -17.53 24.78 15.69
CA PHE A 732 -16.15 24.30 15.76
C PHE A 732 -16.07 22.97 16.54
N PRO A 733 -15.11 22.09 16.19
CA PRO A 733 -14.98 20.75 16.79
C PRO A 733 -14.71 20.78 18.30
N THR A 734 -14.22 21.90 18.84
CA THR A 734 -14.04 22.14 20.29
C THR A 734 -15.36 22.11 21.08
N SER A 735 -16.50 22.22 20.40
CA SER A 735 -17.83 22.11 21.01
C SER A 735 -18.25 20.64 21.28
N LEU A 736 -17.49 19.66 20.76
CA LEU A 736 -17.63 18.23 21.02
C LEU A 736 -19.05 17.68 20.73
N TYR A 737 -19.35 16.51 21.30
CA TYR A 737 -20.57 15.75 21.05
C TYR A 737 -21.84 16.53 21.40
N GLY A 738 -22.86 16.42 20.54
CA GLY A 738 -24.14 17.11 20.68
C GLY A 738 -24.19 18.49 20.02
N ILE A 739 -23.04 19.09 19.69
CA ILE A 739 -22.96 20.41 19.05
C ILE A 739 -22.13 20.34 17.76
N ALA A 740 -20.93 19.78 17.80
CA ALA A 740 -20.07 19.63 16.64
C ALA A 740 -20.49 18.44 15.75
N SER A 741 -20.19 18.53 14.46
CA SER A 741 -20.27 17.36 13.57
C SER A 741 -19.20 16.34 13.96
N TYR A 742 -19.48 15.06 13.75
CA TYR A 742 -18.54 13.99 14.02
C TYR A 742 -18.66 12.79 13.09
N VAL A 743 -17.56 12.04 12.99
CA VAL A 743 -17.52 10.68 12.48
C VAL A 743 -17.12 9.75 13.62
N ALA A 744 -17.98 8.78 13.91
CA ALA A 744 -17.78 7.75 14.93
C ALA A 744 -17.50 6.38 14.27
N ARG A 745 -17.06 5.40 15.06
CA ARG A 745 -16.82 4.01 14.59
C ARG A 745 -15.92 3.97 13.34
N ILE A 746 -14.92 4.84 13.31
CA ILE A 746 -13.95 4.94 12.21
C ILE A 746 -13.18 3.63 12.16
N ARG A 747 -13.16 2.99 10.99
CA ARG A 747 -12.42 1.76 10.75
C ARG A 747 -11.80 1.76 9.36
N ASN A 748 -10.57 1.28 9.26
CA ASN A 748 -9.97 0.86 8.01
C ASN A 748 -9.96 -0.68 7.93
N MET A 749 -9.86 -1.20 6.71
CA MET A 749 -9.66 -2.62 6.44
C MET A 749 -8.41 -2.78 5.60
N ASP A 750 -7.49 -3.61 6.10
CA ASP A 750 -6.29 -4.03 5.38
C ASP A 750 -6.51 -5.43 4.77
N PHE A 751 -5.44 -6.02 4.22
CA PHE A 751 -5.48 -7.37 3.64
C PHE A 751 -5.73 -8.51 4.65
N SER A 752 -5.77 -8.24 5.97
CA SER A 752 -6.24 -9.22 6.96
C SER A 752 -7.77 -9.39 6.93
N LEU A 753 -8.49 -8.57 6.15
CA LEU A 753 -9.96 -8.58 6.03
C LEU A 753 -10.67 -8.37 7.38
N GLN A 754 -10.01 -7.66 8.30
CA GLN A 754 -10.53 -7.27 9.59
C GLN A 754 -10.70 -5.75 9.64
N TRP A 755 -11.82 -5.30 10.21
CA TRP A 755 -12.03 -3.89 10.51
C TRP A 755 -11.22 -3.49 11.75
N LYS A 756 -10.34 -2.50 11.61
CA LYS A 756 -9.48 -1.99 12.68
C LYS A 756 -9.61 -0.48 12.78
N TYR A 757 -9.34 0.09 13.96
CA TYR A 757 -9.16 1.53 14.04
C TYR A 757 -7.79 1.86 13.41
N PRO A 758 -7.67 2.91 12.58
CA PRO A 758 -6.41 3.21 11.90
C PRO A 758 -5.25 3.39 12.89
N GLY A 759 -4.12 2.73 12.64
CA GLY A 759 -2.87 2.89 13.37
C GLY A 759 -2.25 4.24 13.02
N ASP A 760 -1.75 4.35 11.79
CA ASP A 760 -1.14 5.57 11.26
C ASP A 760 -2.22 6.52 10.71
N LYS A 761 -2.37 7.66 11.40
CA LYS A 761 -3.39 8.66 11.10
C LYS A 761 -2.97 10.04 11.57
N GLU A 762 -3.47 11.06 10.90
CA GLU A 762 -3.34 12.46 11.30
C GLU A 762 -4.63 13.23 10.99
N THR A 763 -4.74 14.46 11.48
CA THR A 763 -5.81 15.38 11.07
C THR A 763 -5.28 16.34 10.01
N TYR A 764 -6.02 16.46 8.90
CA TYR A 764 -5.72 17.41 7.83
C TYR A 764 -6.82 18.46 7.72
N VAL A 765 -6.40 19.73 7.62
CA VAL A 765 -7.30 20.89 7.52
C VAL A 765 -6.76 21.88 6.49
N SER A 766 -7.59 22.26 5.52
CA SER A 766 -7.19 23.21 4.45
C SER A 766 -7.11 24.66 4.96
N GLU A 767 -8.10 25.12 5.75
CA GLU A 767 -8.17 26.49 6.28
C GLU A 767 -8.47 26.46 7.79
N LEU A 768 -7.44 26.21 8.61
CA LEU A 768 -7.54 26.00 10.07
C LEU A 768 -8.33 27.09 10.83
N GLN A 769 -8.34 28.31 10.30
CA GLN A 769 -9.01 29.47 10.88
C GLN A 769 -10.52 29.48 10.66
N CYS A 770 -10.99 28.80 9.60
CA CYS A 770 -12.38 28.86 9.13
C CYS A 770 -13.12 27.55 9.44
N TYR A 771 -12.42 26.42 9.26
CA TYR A 771 -12.89 25.08 9.57
C TYR A 771 -11.79 24.32 10.32
N ASN A 772 -12.15 23.38 11.18
CA ASN A 772 -11.17 22.67 11.97
C ASN A 772 -11.63 21.24 12.29
N THR A 773 -10.69 20.41 12.75
CA THR A 773 -10.93 19.05 13.24
C THR A 773 -10.34 18.82 14.61
N PHE A 774 -10.94 17.90 15.36
CA PHE A 774 -10.38 17.40 16.62
C PHE A 774 -10.61 15.89 16.70
N ASN A 775 -9.52 15.10 16.70
CA ASN A 775 -9.61 13.66 16.91
C ASN A 775 -9.63 13.36 18.41
N ALA A 776 -10.81 13.11 18.95
CA ALA A 776 -10.99 12.82 20.37
C ALA A 776 -10.70 11.33 20.64
N LEU A 777 -9.54 11.08 21.25
CA LEU A 777 -9.18 9.79 21.84
C LEU A 777 -9.56 9.84 23.33
N SER A 778 -10.70 9.26 23.70
CA SER A 778 -11.05 9.07 25.12
C SER A 778 -10.40 7.77 25.64
N GLY A 779 -10.26 7.63 26.96
CA GLY A 779 -9.41 6.63 27.62
C GLY A 779 -9.74 5.15 27.32
N PRO A 780 -9.07 4.20 27.98
CA PRO A 780 -9.22 2.77 27.69
C PRO A 780 -10.69 2.31 27.78
N GLY A 781 -11.31 1.99 26.63
CA GLY A 781 -12.69 1.48 26.53
C GLY A 781 -13.67 2.38 25.79
N ASP A 782 -13.32 3.63 25.46
CA ASP A 782 -14.19 4.52 24.68
C ASP A 782 -13.91 4.43 23.17
N GLU A 783 -14.97 4.44 22.35
CA GLU A 783 -14.85 4.48 20.89
C GLU A 783 -14.35 5.86 20.41
N PRO A 784 -13.27 5.93 19.61
CA PRO A 784 -12.74 7.18 19.11
C PRO A 784 -13.72 7.89 18.16
N ARG A 785 -13.73 9.23 18.21
CA ARG A 785 -14.54 10.09 17.34
C ARG A 785 -13.71 11.23 16.76
N LEU A 786 -13.86 11.44 15.46
CA LEU A 786 -13.40 12.66 14.82
C LEU A 786 -14.51 13.71 14.93
N PHE A 787 -14.23 14.87 15.51
CA PHE A 787 -15.09 16.05 15.41
C PHE A 787 -14.59 16.96 14.28
N PHE A 788 -15.52 17.55 13.53
CA PHE A 788 -15.21 18.51 12.46
C PHE A 788 -16.31 19.57 12.34
N GLY A 789 -15.96 20.75 11.84
CA GLY A 789 -16.91 21.80 11.54
C GLY A 789 -16.33 23.21 11.56
N GLY A 790 -17.20 24.19 11.36
CA GLY A 790 -16.86 25.62 11.32
C GLY A 790 -17.93 26.41 10.59
N SER A 791 -18.06 27.69 10.94
CA SER A 791 -19.17 28.52 10.46
C SER A 791 -18.91 29.19 9.11
N GLY A 792 -17.73 29.01 8.53
CA GLY A 792 -17.24 29.80 7.40
C GLY A 792 -16.68 31.16 7.81
N HIS A 793 -16.98 31.69 9.01
CA HIS A 793 -16.29 32.87 9.52
C HIS A 793 -14.91 32.50 10.06
N CYS A 794 -13.87 32.94 9.37
CA CYS A 794 -12.49 32.71 9.78
C CYS A 794 -12.13 33.56 11.01
N ILE A 795 -11.57 32.94 12.04
CA ILE A 795 -11.06 33.64 13.21
C ILE A 795 -9.77 34.37 12.81
N GLN A 796 -9.73 35.69 13.00
CA GLN A 796 -8.49 36.45 12.89
C GLN A 796 -7.75 36.38 14.23
N PHE A 797 -6.63 35.66 14.28
CA PHE A 797 -5.70 35.82 15.40
C PHE A 797 -5.15 37.25 15.34
N ILE A 798 -5.40 38.02 16.39
CA ILE A 798 -4.74 39.31 16.59
C ILE A 798 -3.25 39.01 16.74
N ASP A 799 -2.43 39.48 15.79
CA ASP A 799 -0.97 39.35 15.78
C ASP A 799 -0.41 39.69 17.18
N ASP A 800 0.43 38.82 17.75
CA ASP A 800 1.09 38.99 19.05
C ASP A 800 1.84 40.35 19.16
N LYS A 801 2.21 40.93 18.01
CA LYS A 801 2.80 42.27 17.90
C LYS A 801 1.85 43.41 18.29
N PHE A 802 0.54 43.23 18.17
CA PHE A 802 -0.46 44.23 18.55
C PHE A 802 -0.71 44.20 20.06
N PHE A 803 -0.73 43.01 20.66
CA PHE A 803 -0.89 42.84 22.11
C PHE A 803 0.36 43.30 22.88
N THR A 804 1.56 43.00 22.39
CA THR A 804 2.82 43.54 22.95
C THR A 804 2.92 45.06 22.85
N ARG A 805 2.36 45.67 21.78
CA ARG A 805 2.27 47.13 21.66
C ARG A 805 1.27 47.75 22.64
N ILE A 806 0.13 47.11 22.91
CA ILE A 806 -0.85 47.60 23.88
C ILE A 806 -0.33 47.43 25.32
N LEU A 807 0.33 46.32 25.65
CA LEU A 807 0.92 46.12 26.98
C LEU A 807 2.06 47.12 27.28
N TRP A 808 2.87 47.47 26.28
CA TRP A 808 3.92 48.50 26.41
C TRP A 808 3.37 49.90 26.70
N PHE A 809 2.14 50.19 26.24
CA PHE A 809 1.46 51.47 26.51
C PHE A 809 0.78 51.50 27.89
N LEU A 810 0.45 50.34 28.46
CA LEU A 810 -0.32 50.26 29.72
C LEU A 810 0.53 49.99 30.96
N VAL A 811 1.76 49.46 30.84
CA VAL A 811 2.65 49.20 31.99
C VAL A 811 4.11 49.57 31.66
N PRO A 812 4.59 50.78 32.01
CA PRO A 812 5.91 51.27 31.56
C PRO A 812 7.14 50.69 32.28
N ASN A 813 6.99 49.80 33.26
CA ASN A 813 8.07 49.43 34.18
C ASN A 813 8.07 47.96 34.61
N ILE A 814 8.41 47.04 33.70
CA ILE A 814 8.94 45.72 34.10
C ILE A 814 10.28 45.52 33.40
N THR A 815 11.36 45.73 34.15
CA THR A 815 12.71 45.34 33.76
C THR A 815 12.94 43.87 34.10
N ASN A 816 13.52 43.13 33.16
CA ASN A 816 13.97 41.74 33.28
C ASN A 816 14.63 41.48 34.65
N LYS A 817 13.97 40.68 35.49
CA LYS A 817 14.62 39.98 36.61
C LYS A 817 14.27 38.51 36.51
N ASN A 818 15.31 37.69 36.37
CA ASN A 818 15.27 36.25 36.43
C ASN A 818 14.70 35.80 37.79
N CYS A 819 13.69 34.94 37.79
CA CYS A 819 13.25 34.21 38.97
C CYS A 819 14.16 32.99 39.15
N TYR A 820 14.71 32.82 40.36
CA TYR A 820 15.44 31.62 40.80
C TYR A 820 14.57 30.91 41.84
N ASP A 821 14.39 29.60 41.68
CA ASP A 821 13.86 28.69 42.72
C ASP A 821 15.06 27.97 43.36
N GLU A 822 15.09 27.86 44.69
CA GLU A 822 16.21 27.28 45.44
C GLU A 822 16.18 25.74 45.53
N ASN A 823 15.17 25.05 44.96
CA ASN A 823 15.10 23.58 45.04
C ASN A 823 15.04 22.81 43.72
N GLU A 824 14.78 23.42 42.56
CA GLU A 824 14.87 22.74 41.27
C GLU A 824 15.40 23.73 40.21
N GLY A 825 16.47 23.36 39.50
CA GLY A 825 17.17 24.23 38.54
C GLY A 825 16.30 24.71 37.36
N GLU A 826 16.79 25.74 36.67
CA GLU A 826 16.16 26.51 35.57
C GLU A 826 14.92 25.88 34.91
N VAL A 827 13.74 26.43 35.19
CA VAL A 827 12.50 26.18 34.45
C VAL A 827 12.25 27.33 33.47
N SER A 828 12.28 27.02 32.19
CA SER A 828 11.78 27.89 31.11
C SER A 828 10.27 28.11 31.31
N ALA A 829 9.87 29.31 31.72
CA ALA A 829 8.47 29.66 31.90
C ALA A 829 7.73 29.73 30.55
N ASP A 830 6.88 28.73 30.29
CA ASP A 830 5.91 28.74 29.20
C ASP A 830 4.63 29.46 29.66
N TRP A 831 4.07 30.33 28.82
CA TRP A 831 3.00 31.30 29.17
C TRP A 831 1.63 30.66 29.48
N GLY A 832 1.53 29.33 29.45
CA GLY A 832 0.32 28.56 29.75
C GLY A 832 -0.18 28.69 31.20
N TRP A 833 0.67 29.10 32.15
CA TRP A 833 0.27 29.27 33.55
C TRP A 833 -0.48 30.59 33.83
N PHE A 834 -0.32 31.62 33.01
CA PHE A 834 -0.95 32.94 33.26
C PHE A 834 -2.45 32.95 32.96
N LEU A 835 -2.91 32.14 32.00
CA LEU A 835 -4.33 32.05 31.62
C LEU A 835 -5.16 31.20 32.60
N TYR A 836 -4.54 30.33 33.40
CA TYR A 836 -5.24 29.53 34.40
C TYR A 836 -5.63 30.34 35.65
N CYS A 837 -4.89 31.42 35.97
CA CYS A 837 -5.13 32.24 37.16
C CYS A 837 -6.10 33.42 36.95
N ALA A 838 -6.45 33.77 35.71
CA ALA A 838 -7.38 34.87 35.43
C ALA A 838 -8.88 34.48 35.56
N GLY A 839 -9.18 33.17 35.71
CA GLY A 839 -10.55 32.64 35.80
C GLY A 839 -11.07 32.40 37.23
N SER A 840 -10.24 32.51 38.26
CA SER A 840 -10.64 32.27 39.65
C SER A 840 -10.33 33.50 40.51
N GLY A 841 -11.33 34.37 40.70
CA GLY A 841 -11.20 35.65 41.39
C GLY A 841 -10.80 35.57 42.87
N GLY A 842 -9.50 35.46 43.12
CA GLY A 842 -8.89 35.59 44.45
C GLY A 842 -7.55 36.30 44.36
N TRP A 843 -7.42 37.43 45.07
CA TRP A 843 -6.14 38.13 45.23
C TRP A 843 -5.22 37.30 46.13
N LEU A 844 -3.97 37.10 45.70
CA LEU A 844 -2.88 36.65 46.58
C LEU A 844 -1.73 37.64 46.48
N ASP A 845 -1.30 38.07 47.66
CA ASP A 845 -0.36 39.13 47.98
C ASP A 845 1.07 38.70 47.62
N CYS A 846 1.75 39.47 46.77
CA CYS A 846 3.17 39.24 46.44
C CYS A 846 4.07 40.00 47.42
N LYS A 847 5.08 39.32 47.98
CA LYS A 847 6.24 39.95 48.62
C LYS A 847 7.45 39.91 47.71
#